data_AF-A0A838P7Y3-F1
#
_entry.id   AF-A0A838P7Y3-F1
#
_cell.length_a   1.000
_cell.length_b   1.000
_cell.length_c   1.000
_cell.angle_alpha   90.00
_cell.angle_beta   90.00
_cell.angle_gamma   90.00
#
_symmetry.space_group_name_H-M   'P 1'
#
loop_
_entity.id
_entity.type
_entity.pdbx_description
1 polymer ?
#
loop_
_entity_poly.entity_id
_entity_poly.type
_entity_poly.pdbx_seq_one_letter_code
_entity_poly.pdbx_strand_id
1 'polypeptide(L)'
;MKQAFCSLCAMVVLALACGGFSSSWAQTPSATPEPFLIQLTSSPAGFRTTATDITANGRLVVFESNGDLATDRSAARNNLDGNREIFIADYAQRRIFQITNTKNVPKPSASPTPTPSPTPTPAPTPADPTQIQIEISNNNPMVSLEPALNASNQRAYTIVFSSNAPNPGNFDGVDTGGVLAADGNTEIWIYQVPAIADADLTRGADLPIVNLSGGAFTRITETPATLLPTPGATGVAPQVADDNRDATISDDGNRLTFVSTGNLVPSVGNSDRNPELFFFNRQTSAFTQGTTTQSTGGVRPFSVFQQNPSLSSDGSVVAFLSTANLAGNNDDGNGRGNLEIYVANYDGAAVSNVRQASRTRDETRLVNSLHPGRRLSRDGSLIALESLAADPKANSATNAAAHALFVYNIAADTFVRVGQRAAAGNDVIRFPTFTDYNTALQPATLIFASALNFKPDGTFPAADQSSTGLNPNTVTQVFATQAAATPSNTFTRLSKHPALVASDFLVGIRPLASDTRQRLAFGQGGAELGTGNPDKFVEAFYLLSPPVTSELSAALSFFTGASEFPLPTPEASPSPTPSPSPGAITGLAPGELGIVRTTVQFAAADQMASGGSETLRRPALPVELNGVSVSVNGAAAGLYFVGNISRQINFVVPPGTFPGVATVVVNSRLNGGTQLRGLLQIVPAQPDLFSVGGRAAIVNVTNPAARTGEPFTVTSMDGSGMTVPTVLEITLTGVRGVTPAEVRVTVGTTDITGDSIVLVRPNLEMPGWDIINFRLPASLANSPNVPVVVTVTRGTSVSSSRPAAMAPLITIGP
;
A
#
# COMPACT_ATOMS: atom_id res chain seq x y z
N MET A 1 -0.68 -12.80 -70.29
CA MET A 1 -1.01 -13.74 -69.19
C MET A 1 0.19 -14.39 -68.50
N LYS A 2 1.36 -14.61 -69.12
CA LYS A 2 2.56 -15.12 -68.40
C LYS A 2 3.31 -14.06 -67.56
N GLN A 3 3.29 -12.78 -67.93
CA GLN A 3 3.97 -11.72 -67.16
C GLN A 3 3.22 -11.30 -65.88
N ALA A 4 1.89 -11.34 -65.86
CA ALA A 4 1.11 -11.00 -64.66
C ALA A 4 1.23 -12.06 -63.55
N PHE A 5 1.47 -13.33 -63.90
CA PHE A 5 1.66 -14.42 -62.94
C PHE A 5 3.07 -14.41 -62.32
N CYS A 6 4.10 -14.06 -63.10
CA CYS A 6 5.47 -13.92 -62.58
C CYS A 6 5.63 -12.72 -61.62
N SER A 7 4.95 -11.60 -61.86
CA SER A 7 4.96 -10.46 -60.93
C SER A 7 4.22 -10.72 -59.63
N LEU A 8 3.16 -11.55 -59.65
CA LEU A 8 2.45 -11.95 -58.42
C LEU A 8 3.27 -12.94 -57.58
N CYS A 9 3.95 -13.90 -58.21
CA CYS A 9 4.86 -14.81 -57.50
C CYS A 9 6.08 -14.08 -56.93
N ALA A 10 6.62 -13.06 -57.61
CA ALA A 10 7.73 -12.26 -57.09
C ALA A 10 7.32 -11.41 -55.87
N MET A 11 6.10 -10.86 -55.83
CA MET A 11 5.60 -10.13 -54.66
C MET A 11 5.25 -11.05 -53.48
N VAL A 12 4.77 -12.27 -53.74
CA VAL A 12 4.51 -13.25 -52.68
C VAL A 12 5.81 -13.82 -52.10
N VAL A 13 6.87 -14.00 -52.91
CA VAL A 13 8.19 -14.41 -52.42
C VAL A 13 8.92 -13.28 -51.69
N LEU A 14 8.74 -12.01 -52.08
CA LEU A 14 9.28 -10.87 -51.32
C LEU A 14 8.54 -10.65 -49.99
N ALA A 15 7.25 -10.95 -49.92
CA ALA A 15 6.46 -10.91 -48.68
C ALA A 15 6.74 -12.12 -47.75
N LEU A 16 7.14 -13.27 -48.29
CA LEU A 16 7.53 -14.46 -47.51
C LEU A 16 9.01 -14.46 -47.09
N ALA A 17 9.90 -13.73 -47.79
CA ALA A 17 11.32 -13.63 -47.46
C ALA A 17 11.66 -12.46 -46.49
N CYS A 18 10.72 -11.55 -46.21
CA CYS A 18 10.87 -10.53 -45.16
C CYS A 18 10.26 -10.95 -43.81
N GLY A 19 9.70 -12.15 -43.69
CA GLY A 19 9.35 -12.78 -42.42
C GLY A 19 10.57 -13.45 -41.81
N GLY A 20 11.33 -12.73 -40.98
CA GLY A 20 12.45 -13.32 -40.25
C GLY A 20 13.64 -12.42 -39.99
N PHE A 21 13.46 -11.12 -39.83
CA PHE A 21 14.40 -10.31 -39.08
C PHE A 21 13.74 -9.92 -37.76
N SER A 22 13.85 -10.81 -36.77
CA SER A 22 13.78 -10.42 -35.37
C SER A 22 14.99 -9.54 -35.11
N SER A 23 14.89 -8.25 -35.46
CA SER A 23 15.77 -7.25 -34.88
C SER A 23 15.56 -7.33 -33.38
N SER A 24 16.60 -7.71 -32.64
CA SER A 24 16.66 -7.59 -31.20
C SER A 24 16.61 -6.10 -30.85
N TRP A 25 15.40 -5.55 -30.78
CA TRP A 25 15.17 -4.35 -30.01
C TRP A 25 15.04 -4.82 -28.56
N ALA A 26 16.03 -4.47 -27.73
CA ALA A 26 15.78 -4.35 -26.30
C ALA A 26 14.51 -3.52 -26.16
N GLN A 27 13.49 -4.05 -25.48
CA GLN A 27 12.21 -3.38 -25.46
C GLN A 27 12.37 -2.12 -24.62
N THR A 28 12.11 -0.96 -25.22
CA THR A 28 11.86 0.25 -24.45
C THR A 28 10.72 -0.03 -23.47
N PRO A 29 10.86 0.33 -22.19
CA PRO A 29 9.79 0.16 -21.21
C PRO A 29 8.46 0.68 -21.75
N SER A 30 7.37 -0.08 -21.59
CA SER A 30 6.02 0.43 -21.86
C SER A 30 5.79 1.69 -21.03
N ALA A 31 5.13 2.70 -21.59
CA ALA A 31 4.72 3.88 -20.84
C ALA A 31 3.53 3.60 -19.90
N THR A 32 2.92 2.42 -20.01
CA THR A 32 1.84 1.92 -19.14
C THR A 32 2.12 0.47 -18.71
N PRO A 33 3.19 0.21 -17.94
CA PRO A 33 3.42 -1.12 -17.38
C PRO A 33 2.21 -1.57 -16.53
N GLU A 34 1.98 -2.88 -16.48
CA GLU A 34 0.99 -3.43 -15.54
C GLU A 34 1.59 -3.41 -14.12
N PRO A 35 0.89 -2.86 -13.13
CA PRO A 35 1.40 -2.80 -11.77
C PRO A 35 1.44 -4.17 -11.09
N PHE A 36 2.18 -4.24 -9.99
CA PHE A 36 2.09 -5.33 -9.00
C PHE A 36 1.71 -4.70 -7.66
N LEU A 37 0.42 -4.48 -7.49
CA LEU A 37 -0.12 -3.79 -6.33
C LEU A 37 -0.42 -4.76 -5.18
N ILE A 38 -0.04 -4.37 -3.98
CA ILE A 38 -0.25 -5.12 -2.74
C ILE A 38 -0.94 -4.21 -1.74
N GLN A 39 -1.95 -4.72 -1.06
CA GLN A 39 -2.53 -4.05 0.10
C GLN A 39 -1.79 -4.49 1.35
N LEU A 40 -1.24 -3.54 2.11
CA LEU A 40 -0.53 -3.81 3.35
C LEU A 40 -1.50 -3.83 4.53
N THR A 41 -2.50 -2.95 4.54
CA THR A 41 -3.42 -2.76 5.66
C THR A 41 -4.87 -3.02 5.26
N SER A 42 -5.67 -3.47 6.22
CA SER A 42 -7.11 -3.70 6.07
C SER A 42 -7.75 -3.33 7.41
N SER A 43 -8.02 -2.04 7.57
CA SER A 43 -8.71 -1.49 8.72
C SER A 43 -10.22 -1.66 8.55
N PRO A 44 -11.00 -1.77 9.65
CA PRO A 44 -12.45 -1.82 9.53
C PRO A 44 -13.01 -0.51 8.96
N ALA A 45 -14.21 -0.58 8.38
CA ALA A 45 -14.93 0.60 7.90
C ALA A 45 -15.03 1.70 8.99
N GLY A 46 -14.77 2.94 8.60
CA GLY A 46 -14.76 4.11 9.48
C GLY A 46 -13.38 4.44 10.06
N PHE A 47 -12.43 3.51 10.01
CA PHE A 47 -11.04 3.78 10.35
C PHE A 47 -10.25 4.28 9.14
N ARG A 48 -9.09 4.89 9.41
CA ARG A 48 -8.25 5.49 8.37
C ARG A 48 -6.79 5.12 8.61
N THR A 49 -6.12 4.68 7.55
CA THR A 49 -4.69 4.42 7.53
C THR A 49 -3.98 5.39 6.58
N THR A 50 -2.87 5.98 7.01
CA THR A 50 -2.08 6.92 6.19
C THR A 50 -0.61 6.52 6.20
N ALA A 51 -0.10 6.05 5.07
CA ALA A 51 1.33 5.86 4.88
C ALA A 51 2.06 7.22 4.84
N THR A 52 3.17 7.35 5.56
CA THR A 52 3.86 8.63 5.76
C THR A 52 5.30 8.63 5.26
N ASP A 53 6.02 7.51 5.35
CA ASP A 53 7.39 7.37 4.85
C ASP A 53 7.79 5.91 4.56
N ILE A 54 8.85 5.72 3.79
CA ILE A 54 9.40 4.40 3.42
C ILE A 54 10.94 4.43 3.43
N THR A 55 11.58 3.35 3.89
CA THR A 55 13.05 3.23 3.87
C THR A 55 13.63 3.11 2.46
N ALA A 56 14.91 3.46 2.29
CA ALA A 56 15.65 3.42 1.02
C ALA A 56 15.54 2.10 0.24
N ASN A 57 15.60 0.96 0.94
CA ASN A 57 15.51 -0.37 0.32
C ASN A 57 14.05 -0.83 0.08
N GLY A 58 13.06 -0.01 0.46
CA GLY A 58 11.64 -0.32 0.35
C GLY A 58 11.14 -1.37 1.35
N ARG A 59 11.90 -1.68 2.42
CA ARG A 59 11.54 -2.73 3.38
C ARG A 59 10.52 -2.27 4.41
N LEU A 60 10.77 -1.15 5.09
CA LEU A 60 9.90 -0.63 6.13
C LEU A 60 9.01 0.47 5.56
N VAL A 61 7.70 0.33 5.76
CA VAL A 61 6.72 1.40 5.54
C VAL A 61 6.20 1.84 6.89
N VAL A 62 6.30 3.14 7.18
CA VAL A 62 5.78 3.74 8.41
C VAL A 62 4.46 4.43 8.09
N PHE A 63 3.48 4.26 8.98
CA PHE A 63 2.15 4.78 8.77
C PHE A 63 1.43 5.07 10.09
N GLU A 64 0.46 5.97 10.02
CA GLU A 64 -0.51 6.21 11.09
C GLU A 64 -1.79 5.43 10.82
N SER A 65 -2.41 4.90 11.87
CA SER A 65 -3.77 4.36 11.75
C SER A 65 -4.52 4.42 13.06
N ASN A 66 -5.84 4.52 12.95
CA ASN A 66 -6.76 4.31 14.07
C ASN A 66 -7.25 2.86 14.16
N GLY A 67 -6.91 1.99 13.20
CA GLY A 67 -7.34 0.59 13.20
C GLY A 67 -6.42 -0.35 13.98
N ASP A 68 -6.94 -1.51 14.38
CA ASP A 68 -6.14 -2.63 14.90
C ASP A 68 -5.51 -3.42 13.74
N LEU A 69 -4.29 -3.00 13.35
CA LEU A 69 -3.59 -3.52 12.18
C LEU A 69 -2.37 -4.38 12.51
N ALA A 70 -2.00 -4.51 13.78
CA ALA A 70 -0.83 -5.30 14.17
C ALA A 70 -1.06 -6.78 13.82
N THR A 71 -0.08 -7.38 13.14
CA THR A 71 -0.07 -8.84 12.91
C THR A 71 0.66 -9.58 14.03
N ASP A 72 1.55 -8.87 14.74
CA ASP A 72 2.20 -9.34 15.95
C ASP A 72 1.52 -8.70 17.16
N ARG A 73 0.46 -9.35 17.66
CA ARG A 73 -0.41 -8.81 18.71
C ARG A 73 0.04 -9.22 20.10
N SER A 74 -0.22 -8.34 21.07
CA SER A 74 -0.18 -8.66 22.50
C SER A 74 -1.39 -8.04 23.19
N ALA A 75 -1.66 -8.41 24.45
CA ALA A 75 -2.76 -7.80 25.22
C ALA A 75 -2.64 -6.27 25.34
N ALA A 76 -1.42 -5.73 25.26
CA ALA A 76 -1.14 -4.30 25.32
C ALA A 76 -0.91 -3.65 23.94
N ARG A 77 -0.96 -4.40 22.84
CA ARG A 77 -0.69 -3.89 21.48
C ARG A 77 -1.66 -4.52 20.49
N ASN A 78 -2.87 -3.96 20.46
CA ASN A 78 -4.02 -4.44 19.70
C ASN A 78 -4.98 -3.30 19.30
N ASN A 79 -4.56 -2.04 19.41
CA ASN A 79 -5.30 -0.79 19.14
C ASN A 79 -6.85 -0.88 19.25
N LEU A 80 -7.36 -1.53 20.29
CA LEU A 80 -8.80 -1.84 20.39
C LEU A 80 -9.67 -0.62 20.70
N ASP A 81 -9.05 0.45 21.20
CA ASP A 81 -9.70 1.72 21.54
C ASP A 81 -9.86 2.66 20.34
N GLY A 82 -9.25 2.33 19.20
CA GLY A 82 -9.34 3.12 17.99
C GLY A 82 -8.55 4.43 18.04
N ASN A 83 -7.59 4.57 18.97
CA ASN A 83 -6.75 5.77 19.01
C ASN A 83 -5.78 5.82 17.82
N ARG A 84 -5.31 7.01 17.47
CA ARG A 84 -4.34 7.15 16.39
C ARG A 84 -2.96 6.67 16.86
N GLU A 85 -2.47 5.62 16.21
CA GLU A 85 -1.19 5.01 16.53
C GLU A 85 -0.24 4.99 15.33
N ILE A 86 1.05 4.93 15.62
CA ILE A 86 2.13 4.74 14.64
C ILE A 86 2.42 3.25 14.51
N PHE A 87 2.56 2.79 13.28
CA PHE A 87 2.87 1.40 12.94
C PHE A 87 4.06 1.32 11.97
N ILE A 88 4.72 0.16 11.97
CA ILE A 88 5.70 -0.23 10.97
C ILE A 88 5.23 -1.50 10.27
N ALA A 89 5.08 -1.46 8.95
CA ALA A 89 5.01 -2.67 8.12
C ALA A 89 6.43 -3.03 7.65
N ASP A 90 6.93 -4.19 8.08
CA ASP A 90 8.17 -4.79 7.56
C ASP A 90 7.83 -5.80 6.47
N TYR A 91 8.13 -5.44 5.23
CA TYR A 91 7.89 -6.26 4.05
C TYR A 91 8.69 -7.57 4.05
N ALA A 92 9.91 -7.58 4.59
CA ALA A 92 10.76 -8.77 4.58
C ALA A 92 10.27 -9.83 5.59
N GLN A 93 9.83 -9.38 6.76
CA GLN A 93 9.25 -10.25 7.80
C GLN A 93 7.76 -10.53 7.54
N ARG A 94 7.13 -9.73 6.68
CA ARG A 94 5.69 -9.71 6.40
C ARG A 94 4.90 -9.52 7.68
N ARG A 95 5.29 -8.53 8.49
CA ARG A 95 4.68 -8.21 9.79
C ARG A 95 4.37 -6.73 9.91
N ILE A 96 3.30 -6.43 10.62
CA ILE A 96 2.94 -5.10 11.08
C ILE A 96 3.10 -5.05 12.59
N PHE A 97 3.83 -4.04 13.07
CA PHE A 97 4.07 -3.78 14.49
C PHE A 97 3.44 -2.45 14.87
N GLN A 98 2.62 -2.46 15.93
CA GLN A 98 2.17 -1.24 16.60
C GLN A 98 3.32 -0.68 17.45
N ILE A 99 3.68 0.59 17.25
CA ILE A 99 4.82 1.24 17.90
C ILE A 99 4.36 2.04 19.12
N THR A 100 3.43 2.95 18.92
CA THR A 100 2.81 3.73 20.01
C THR A 100 1.60 2.97 20.58
N ASN A 101 1.32 3.16 21.86
CA ASN A 101 0.17 2.56 22.55
C ASN A 101 -0.36 3.57 23.55
N THR A 102 -1.38 4.30 23.13
CA THR A 102 -1.86 5.52 23.77
C THR A 102 -3.38 5.59 23.74
N LYS A 103 -3.98 6.17 24.78
CA LYS A 103 -5.42 6.39 24.86
C LYS A 103 -5.74 7.86 25.04
N ASN A 104 -6.81 8.31 24.39
CA ASN A 104 -7.42 9.59 24.70
C ASN A 104 -7.82 9.66 26.19
N VAL A 105 -7.74 10.85 26.78
CA VAL A 105 -8.27 11.07 28.13
C VAL A 105 -9.78 11.17 28.02
N PRO A 106 -10.57 10.27 28.67
CA PRO A 106 -12.02 10.31 28.58
C PRO A 106 -12.60 11.42 29.45
N LYS A 107 -13.80 11.90 29.09
CA LYS A 107 -14.59 12.74 29.97
C LYS A 107 -14.99 12.00 31.24
N PRO A 108 -15.13 12.70 32.38
CA PRO A 108 -15.70 12.11 33.59
C PRO A 108 -17.08 11.56 33.28
N SER A 109 -17.31 10.28 33.59
CA SER A 109 -18.63 9.67 33.44
C SER A 109 -19.64 10.41 34.33
N ALA A 110 -20.81 10.77 33.78
CA ALA A 110 -21.93 11.20 34.59
C ALA A 110 -22.38 10.00 35.44
N SER A 111 -22.31 10.12 36.77
CA SER A 111 -22.80 9.22 37.84
C SER A 111 -23.24 7.80 37.44
N PRO A 112 -22.74 6.73 38.11
CA PRO A 112 -22.93 5.35 37.67
C PRO A 112 -24.41 4.99 37.52
N THR A 113 -24.85 4.83 36.27
CA THR A 113 -26.11 4.14 35.96
C THR A 113 -25.81 2.63 35.99
N PRO A 114 -26.65 1.79 36.60
CA PRO A 114 -26.40 0.35 36.73
C PRO A 114 -26.18 -0.30 35.36
N THR A 115 -25.07 -1.03 35.24
CA THR A 115 -24.63 -1.74 34.03
C THR A 115 -25.62 -2.85 33.65
N PRO A 116 -26.22 -2.85 32.45
CA PRO A 116 -26.91 -4.03 31.95
C PRO A 116 -25.89 -5.13 31.56
N SER A 117 -26.36 -6.38 31.70
CA SER A 117 -25.72 -7.67 31.38
C SER A 117 -24.80 -7.67 30.14
N PRO A 118 -23.71 -8.49 30.10
CA PRO A 118 -22.77 -8.56 28.99
C PRO A 118 -23.50 -8.84 27.67
N THR A 119 -23.63 -7.81 26.87
CA THR A 119 -23.98 -7.91 25.45
C THR A 119 -22.67 -8.21 24.71
N PRO A 120 -22.67 -9.05 23.65
CA PRO A 120 -21.46 -9.34 22.87
C PRO A 120 -20.72 -8.05 22.52
N THR A 121 -19.41 -8.04 22.73
CA THR A 121 -18.53 -6.90 22.45
C THR A 121 -18.81 -6.41 21.03
N PRO A 122 -19.35 -5.19 20.84
CA PRO A 122 -19.58 -4.67 19.51
C PRO A 122 -18.25 -4.58 18.74
N ALA A 123 -18.32 -4.68 17.41
CA ALA A 123 -17.18 -4.45 16.54
C ALA A 123 -16.49 -3.11 16.91
N PRO A 124 -15.15 -3.01 16.82
CA PRO A 124 -14.45 -1.78 17.16
C PRO A 124 -15.00 -0.63 16.32
N THR A 125 -15.32 0.48 16.97
CA THR A 125 -15.76 1.73 16.32
C THR A 125 -14.70 2.79 16.54
N PRO A 126 -14.52 3.74 15.60
CA PRO A 126 -13.66 4.90 15.84
C PRO A 126 -14.01 5.60 17.16
N ALA A 127 -13.01 6.19 17.81
CA ALA A 127 -13.21 6.91 19.06
C ALA A 127 -14.26 8.02 18.88
N ASP A 128 -15.26 8.07 19.76
CA ASP A 128 -16.30 9.11 19.74
C ASP A 128 -15.72 10.44 20.28
N PRO A 129 -15.60 11.49 19.45
CA PRO A 129 -15.03 12.77 19.87
C PRO A 129 -15.79 13.40 21.04
N THR A 130 -17.09 13.13 21.18
CA THR A 130 -17.91 13.70 22.26
C THR A 130 -17.55 13.16 23.65
N GLN A 131 -16.85 12.04 23.72
CA GLN A 131 -16.37 11.40 24.95
C GLN A 131 -14.92 11.78 25.30
N ILE A 132 -14.23 12.51 24.43
CA ILE A 132 -12.81 12.87 24.62
C ILE A 132 -12.71 14.18 25.41
N GLN A 133 -12.01 14.13 26.54
CA GLN A 133 -11.62 15.28 27.33
C GLN A 133 -10.32 15.91 26.82
N ILE A 134 -9.31 15.09 26.53
CA ILE A 134 -8.04 15.49 25.92
C ILE A 134 -7.71 14.46 24.86
N GLU A 135 -7.53 14.91 23.61
CA GLU A 135 -7.06 14.05 22.53
C GLU A 135 -5.59 13.70 22.73
N ILE A 136 -5.22 12.45 22.50
CA ILE A 136 -3.84 12.01 22.42
C ILE A 136 -3.55 11.61 20.99
N SER A 137 -2.67 12.38 20.35
CA SER A 137 -2.37 12.25 18.94
C SER A 137 -0.91 11.89 18.73
N ASN A 138 -0.66 11.01 17.77
CA ASN A 138 0.68 10.64 17.29
C ASN A 138 0.72 10.94 15.79
N ASN A 139 1.46 11.96 15.37
CA ASN A 139 1.31 12.55 14.04
C ASN A 139 2.63 12.58 13.26
N ASN A 140 2.47 12.46 11.94
CA ASN A 140 3.45 12.66 10.88
C ASN A 140 4.78 11.93 11.09
N PRO A 141 4.80 10.60 11.34
CA PRO A 141 6.04 9.89 11.53
C PRO A 141 6.87 9.83 10.24
N MET A 142 8.16 10.09 10.35
CA MET A 142 9.15 9.94 9.27
C MET A 142 10.29 9.04 9.73
N VAL A 143 10.82 8.21 8.82
CA VAL A 143 11.87 7.22 9.13
C VAL A 143 13.17 7.61 8.46
N SER A 144 14.31 7.42 9.14
CA SER A 144 15.61 7.52 8.47
C SER A 144 15.70 6.53 7.30
N LEU A 145 16.20 6.94 6.13
CA LEU A 145 16.15 6.09 4.94
C LEU A 145 17.16 4.96 4.98
N GLU A 146 18.41 5.29 5.33
CA GLU A 146 19.57 4.44 5.08
C GLU A 146 20.65 4.64 6.16
N PRO A 147 20.38 4.34 7.45
CA PRO A 147 21.42 4.36 8.48
C PRO A 147 22.55 3.40 8.14
N ALA A 148 23.79 3.78 8.45
CA ALA A 148 24.94 2.93 8.22
C ALA A 148 24.78 1.54 8.86
N LEU A 149 25.28 0.52 8.17
CA LEU A 149 25.35 -0.83 8.70
C LEU A 149 26.30 -0.88 9.89
N ASN A 150 25.88 -1.55 10.97
CA ASN A 150 26.75 -1.86 12.09
C ASN A 150 27.70 -3.02 11.76
N ALA A 151 28.61 -3.34 12.69
CA ALA A 151 29.58 -4.44 12.52
C ALA A 151 28.93 -5.84 12.33
N SER A 152 27.65 -5.99 12.66
CA SER A 152 26.86 -7.20 12.47
C SER A 152 25.99 -7.17 11.20
N ASN A 153 26.22 -6.21 10.30
CA ASN A 153 25.46 -6.03 9.05
C ASN A 153 23.96 -5.76 9.30
N GLN A 154 23.65 -4.97 10.33
CA GLN A 154 22.30 -4.55 10.69
C GLN A 154 22.17 -3.02 10.67
N ARG A 155 20.96 -2.54 10.40
CA ARG A 155 20.61 -1.12 10.44
C ARG A 155 19.72 -0.82 11.65
N ALA A 156 19.95 0.32 12.28
CA ALA A 156 19.17 0.82 13.40
C ALA A 156 18.42 2.10 12.96
N TYR A 157 17.20 1.93 12.48
CA TYR A 157 16.36 3.03 11.99
C TYR A 157 15.86 3.93 13.13
N THR A 158 15.68 5.21 12.83
CA THR A 158 15.09 6.19 13.74
C THR A 158 13.82 6.74 13.12
N ILE A 159 12.72 6.72 13.87
CA ILE A 159 11.47 7.36 13.48
C ILE A 159 11.32 8.65 14.28
N VAL A 160 11.08 9.78 13.62
CA VAL A 160 10.69 11.03 14.27
C VAL A 160 9.20 11.27 14.08
N PHE A 161 8.51 11.79 15.08
CA PHE A 161 7.08 12.10 15.04
C PHE A 161 6.73 13.16 16.09
N SER A 162 5.53 13.73 16.03
CA SER A 162 5.00 14.57 17.12
C SER A 162 3.96 13.81 17.94
N SER A 163 3.97 14.02 19.26
CA SER A 163 2.98 13.44 20.17
C SER A 163 2.84 14.26 21.43
N ASN A 164 1.59 14.40 21.90
CA ASN A 164 1.28 15.00 23.20
C ASN A 164 1.11 13.94 24.31
N ALA A 165 1.37 12.66 24.03
CA ALA A 165 1.38 11.63 25.06
C ALA A 165 2.58 11.81 26.00
N PRO A 166 2.41 11.75 27.34
CA PRO A 166 3.53 11.76 28.28
C PRO A 166 4.45 10.54 28.10
N ASN A 167 3.87 9.41 27.66
CA ASN A 167 4.58 8.19 27.33
C ASN A 167 3.95 7.54 26.07
N PRO A 168 4.45 7.84 24.87
CA PRO A 168 3.89 7.30 23.63
C PRO A 168 3.91 5.77 23.54
N GLY A 169 4.79 5.10 24.28
CA GLY A 169 4.88 3.64 24.28
C GLY A 169 3.85 2.95 25.17
N ASN A 170 3.27 3.66 26.13
CA ASN A 170 2.27 3.13 27.07
C ASN A 170 1.58 4.27 27.85
N PHE A 171 0.55 4.87 27.27
CA PHE A 171 -0.32 5.84 27.95
C PHE A 171 -1.75 5.29 28.05
N ASP A 172 -2.28 5.19 29.26
CA ASP A 172 -3.55 4.52 29.55
C ASP A 172 -4.77 5.44 29.51
N GLY A 173 -4.58 6.73 29.20
CA GLY A 173 -5.65 7.73 29.16
C GLY A 173 -5.92 8.42 30.49
N VAL A 174 -5.07 8.19 31.52
CA VAL A 174 -5.22 8.84 32.83
C VAL A 174 -4.30 10.06 32.93
N ASP A 175 -4.88 11.25 32.98
CA ASP A 175 -4.16 12.51 33.22
C ASP A 175 -3.77 12.67 34.70
N THR A 176 -2.79 11.88 35.12
CA THR A 176 -2.29 11.87 36.51
C THR A 176 -1.73 13.23 36.87
N GLY A 177 -2.35 13.91 37.84
CA GLY A 177 -1.92 15.22 38.33
C GLY A 177 -2.32 16.40 37.45
N GLY A 178 -3.13 16.18 36.40
CA GLY A 178 -3.59 17.27 35.53
C GLY A 178 -2.50 17.86 34.64
N VAL A 179 -1.44 17.09 34.36
CA VAL A 179 -0.28 17.55 33.59
C VAL A 179 -0.69 17.88 32.16
N LEU A 180 -1.50 17.01 31.52
CA LEU A 180 -1.97 17.25 30.16
C LEU A 180 -3.03 18.37 30.13
N ALA A 181 -3.90 18.45 31.13
CA ALA A 181 -4.83 19.56 31.24
C ALA A 181 -4.12 20.92 31.38
N ALA A 182 -2.95 20.95 32.01
CA ALA A 182 -2.14 22.16 32.18
C ALA A 182 -1.22 22.44 30.97
N ASP A 183 -0.69 21.39 30.33
CA ASP A 183 0.31 21.46 29.27
C ASP A 183 0.24 20.23 28.35
N GLY A 184 -0.83 20.16 27.55
CA GLY A 184 -1.11 19.06 26.62
C GLY A 184 -0.47 19.24 25.24
N ASN A 185 0.68 19.90 25.18
CA ASN A 185 1.35 20.25 23.94
C ASN A 185 1.87 19.02 23.17
N THR A 186 1.81 19.05 21.85
CA THR A 186 2.57 18.10 21.03
C THR A 186 4.07 18.39 21.13
N GLU A 187 4.85 17.37 21.43
CA GLU A 187 6.31 17.42 21.46
C GLU A 187 6.91 16.57 20.34
N ILE A 188 8.13 16.90 19.89
CA ILE A 188 8.89 16.04 18.99
C ILE A 188 9.45 14.86 19.78
N TRP A 189 9.20 13.65 19.28
CA TRP A 189 9.73 12.40 19.80
C TRP A 189 10.54 11.69 18.73
N ILE A 190 11.51 10.91 19.18
CA ILE A 190 12.14 9.87 18.36
C ILE A 190 11.86 8.49 18.93
N TYR A 191 11.70 7.52 18.04
CA TYR A 191 11.68 6.10 18.33
C TYR A 191 12.87 5.42 17.66
N GLN A 192 13.74 4.80 18.46
CA GLN A 192 14.86 4.01 17.97
C GLN A 192 14.38 2.58 17.70
N VAL A 193 14.24 2.23 16.42
CA VAL A 193 13.84 0.88 15.99
C VAL A 193 14.94 -0.12 16.35
N PRO A 194 14.60 -1.31 16.88
CA PRO A 194 15.57 -2.39 17.08
C PRO A 194 16.36 -2.70 15.81
N ALA A 195 17.64 -2.99 15.94
CA ALA A 195 18.51 -3.23 14.79
C ALA A 195 18.06 -4.46 14.00
N ILE A 196 17.96 -4.33 12.67
CA ILE A 196 17.56 -5.41 11.76
C ILE A 196 18.61 -5.65 10.69
N ALA A 197 18.86 -6.92 10.35
CA ALA A 197 19.78 -7.28 9.28
C ALA A 197 19.26 -6.81 7.92
N ASP A 198 20.13 -6.37 7.01
CA ASP A 198 19.71 -6.05 5.64
C ASP A 198 19.13 -7.28 4.92
N ALA A 199 18.20 -7.04 4.00
CA ALA A 199 17.41 -8.08 3.36
C ALA A 199 17.32 -7.88 1.84
N ASP A 200 17.55 -8.93 1.08
CA ASP A 200 17.20 -8.97 -0.34
C ASP A 200 15.71 -9.34 -0.47
N LEU A 201 14.89 -8.31 -0.69
CA LEU A 201 13.44 -8.43 -0.79
C LEU A 201 12.98 -9.22 -2.03
N THR A 202 13.85 -9.44 -3.02
CA THR A 202 13.51 -10.19 -4.24
C THR A 202 13.47 -11.71 -3.99
N ARG A 203 14.09 -12.18 -2.91
CA ARG A 203 14.11 -13.61 -2.57
C ARG A 203 12.77 -14.12 -2.10
N GLY A 204 11.93 -13.26 -1.49
CA GLY A 204 10.66 -13.67 -0.89
C GLY A 204 10.80 -14.59 0.33
N ALA A 205 12.00 -14.71 0.89
CA ALA A 205 12.27 -15.55 2.05
C ALA A 205 11.78 -14.87 3.33
N ASP A 206 11.10 -15.62 4.19
CA ASP A 206 10.77 -15.12 5.52
C ASP A 206 12.03 -15.01 6.36
N LEU A 207 12.27 -13.82 6.90
CA LEU A 207 13.32 -13.61 7.89
C LEU A 207 12.85 -14.00 9.29
N PRO A 208 13.77 -14.36 10.20
CA PRO A 208 13.46 -14.50 11.61
C PRO A 208 12.76 -13.25 12.15
N ILE A 209 11.74 -13.45 12.98
CA ILE A 209 10.98 -12.33 13.54
C ILE A 209 11.85 -11.57 14.56
N VAL A 210 12.08 -10.30 14.27
CA VAL A 210 12.58 -9.28 15.17
C VAL A 210 11.41 -8.39 15.54
N ASN A 211 11.06 -8.35 16.83
CA ASN A 211 9.98 -7.50 17.32
C ASN A 211 10.39 -6.02 17.22
N LEU A 212 9.81 -5.30 16.25
CA LEU A 212 10.13 -3.89 16.01
C LEU A 212 9.46 -2.94 17.00
N SER A 213 8.57 -3.42 17.86
CA SER A 213 7.90 -2.63 18.90
C SER A 213 8.70 -2.56 20.22
N GLY A 214 9.82 -3.27 20.32
CA GLY A 214 10.72 -3.30 21.49
C GLY A 214 11.78 -2.20 21.55
N GLY A 215 11.71 -1.21 20.65
CA GLY A 215 12.60 -0.05 20.62
C GLY A 215 12.37 0.97 21.74
N ALA A 216 13.13 2.07 21.70
CA ALA A 216 13.15 3.09 22.75
C ALA A 216 12.61 4.44 22.28
N PHE A 217 11.78 5.07 23.11
CA PHE A 217 11.30 6.44 22.90
C PHE A 217 12.22 7.46 23.56
N THR A 218 12.44 8.61 22.92
CA THR A 218 13.14 9.75 23.50
C THR A 218 12.42 11.02 23.12
N ARG A 219 12.00 11.80 24.12
CA ARG A 219 11.40 13.12 23.91
C ARG A 219 12.51 14.11 23.56
N ILE A 220 12.35 14.82 22.46
CA ILE A 220 13.32 15.81 21.97
C ILE A 220 12.97 17.21 22.49
N THR A 221 11.70 17.62 22.38
CA THR A 221 11.26 18.95 22.85
C THR A 221 10.43 18.85 24.12
N GLU A 222 10.47 19.90 24.93
CA GLU A 222 9.59 20.08 26.09
C GLU A 222 9.32 21.58 26.22
N THR A 223 8.12 21.98 25.83
CA THR A 223 7.76 23.39 25.62
C THR A 223 6.35 23.66 26.12
N PRO A 224 6.10 24.79 26.80
CA PRO A 224 4.76 25.12 27.26
C PRO A 224 3.79 25.34 26.10
N ALA A 225 2.63 24.70 26.17
CA ALA A 225 1.55 24.85 25.21
C ALA A 225 1.17 26.33 24.96
N THR A 226 0.90 26.67 23.70
CA THR A 226 0.31 27.96 23.31
C THR A 226 -1.19 28.02 23.60
N LEU A 227 -1.85 26.86 23.70
CA LEU A 227 -3.26 26.73 24.06
C LEU A 227 -3.50 25.50 24.94
N LEU A 228 -4.41 25.62 25.90
CA LEU A 228 -4.84 24.48 26.72
C LEU A 228 -5.74 23.53 25.91
N PRO A 229 -5.73 22.22 26.19
CA PRO A 229 -6.61 21.29 25.53
C PRO A 229 -8.09 21.68 25.64
N THR A 230 -8.82 21.55 24.53
CA THR A 230 -10.27 21.74 24.48
C THR A 230 -10.96 20.39 24.27
N PRO A 231 -11.95 20.01 25.11
CA PRO A 231 -12.68 18.77 24.95
C PRO A 231 -13.49 18.72 23.65
N GLY A 232 -13.69 17.53 23.11
CA GLY A 232 -14.58 17.35 21.96
C GLY A 232 -16.05 17.52 22.36
N ALA A 233 -16.91 17.86 21.41
CA ALA A 233 -18.35 17.98 21.58
C ALA A 233 -19.07 17.64 20.27
N THR A 234 -20.41 17.61 20.27
CA THR A 234 -21.16 17.34 19.04
C THR A 234 -20.79 18.34 17.94
N GLY A 235 -20.22 17.85 16.84
CA GLY A 235 -19.76 18.69 15.73
C GLY A 235 -18.45 19.46 15.99
N VAL A 236 -17.79 19.23 17.14
CA VAL A 236 -16.52 19.89 17.52
C VAL A 236 -15.50 18.81 17.88
N ALA A 237 -14.42 18.71 17.10
CA ALA A 237 -13.31 17.83 17.45
C ALA A 237 -12.59 18.37 18.70
N PRO A 238 -12.05 17.48 19.58
CA PRO A 238 -11.11 17.92 20.59
C PRO A 238 -9.90 18.62 19.95
N GLN A 239 -9.25 19.50 20.71
CA GLN A 239 -8.09 20.25 20.23
C GLN A 239 -6.98 20.24 21.27
N VAL A 240 -5.73 20.11 20.81
CA VAL A 240 -4.51 20.22 21.60
C VAL A 240 -3.54 21.17 20.89
N ALA A 241 -2.58 21.74 21.61
CA ALA A 241 -1.59 22.60 20.99
C ALA A 241 -0.70 21.80 20.04
N ASP A 242 -0.54 22.30 18.81
CA ASP A 242 0.29 21.70 17.74
C ASP A 242 1.58 22.52 17.57
N ASP A 243 2.24 22.84 18.69
CA ASP A 243 3.35 23.78 18.71
C ASP A 243 4.62 23.21 18.10
N ASN A 244 4.86 21.90 18.23
CA ASN A 244 6.03 21.22 17.68
C ASN A 244 5.59 20.17 16.66
N ARG A 245 5.89 20.41 15.38
CA ARG A 245 5.33 19.63 14.26
C ARG A 245 6.24 19.62 13.03
N ASP A 246 5.76 18.96 11.98
CA ASP A 246 6.38 18.90 10.65
C ASP A 246 7.84 18.42 10.67
N ALA A 247 8.16 17.51 11.59
CA ALA A 247 9.52 17.01 11.74
C ALA A 247 9.95 16.15 10.54
N THR A 248 11.18 16.37 10.07
CA THR A 248 11.85 15.55 9.06
C THR A 248 13.23 15.15 9.53
N ILE A 249 13.78 14.09 8.92
CA ILE A 249 15.00 13.43 9.38
C ILE A 249 15.93 13.07 8.21
N SER A 250 17.24 13.20 8.44
CA SER A 250 18.30 12.78 7.52
C SER A 250 18.32 11.26 7.36
N ASP A 251 18.97 10.78 6.31
CA ASP A 251 18.98 9.35 5.97
C ASP A 251 19.70 8.50 7.02
N ASP A 252 20.75 9.06 7.63
CA ASP A 252 21.49 8.45 8.72
C ASP A 252 20.77 8.55 10.07
N GLY A 253 19.70 9.34 10.14
CA GLY A 253 18.92 9.60 11.32
C GLY A 253 19.53 10.63 12.28
N ASN A 254 20.69 11.24 12.03
CA ASN A 254 21.41 12.07 13.01
C ASN A 254 20.95 13.52 13.09
N ARG A 255 20.33 14.05 12.03
CA ARG A 255 19.87 15.43 11.95
C ARG A 255 18.37 15.47 11.76
N LEU A 256 17.71 16.28 12.57
CA LEU A 256 16.27 16.53 12.46
C LEU A 256 16.05 18.02 12.20
N THR A 257 14.99 18.33 11.49
CA THR A 257 14.46 19.69 11.42
C THR A 257 12.95 19.64 11.58
N PHE A 258 12.39 20.64 12.25
CA PHE A 258 10.97 20.71 12.60
C PHE A 258 10.57 22.16 12.82
N VAL A 259 9.26 22.40 12.90
CA VAL A 259 8.71 23.72 13.22
C VAL A 259 8.33 23.75 14.69
N SER A 260 8.69 24.82 15.40
CA SER A 260 8.29 25.04 16.79
C SER A 260 7.90 26.48 17.08
N THR A 261 6.91 26.69 17.95
CA THR A 261 6.62 28.00 18.57
C THR A 261 7.38 28.21 19.89
N GLY A 262 8.13 27.20 20.34
CA GLY A 262 8.90 27.22 21.58
C GLY A 262 10.18 28.05 21.48
N ASN A 263 10.72 28.40 22.66
CA ASN A 263 12.01 29.07 22.81
C ASN A 263 13.12 28.05 23.11
N LEU A 264 13.39 27.14 22.16
CA LEU A 264 14.31 26.01 22.33
C LEU A 264 15.79 26.41 22.34
N VAL A 265 16.12 27.61 21.84
CA VAL A 265 17.46 28.20 21.92
C VAL A 265 17.37 29.58 22.59
N PRO A 266 17.34 29.65 23.94
CA PRO A 266 17.06 30.89 24.67
C PRO A 266 18.03 32.05 24.37
N SER A 267 19.26 31.75 23.93
CA SER A 267 20.26 32.76 23.55
C SER A 267 19.96 33.46 22.22
N VAL A 268 19.17 32.83 21.33
CA VAL A 268 18.67 33.43 20.09
C VAL A 268 17.33 34.12 20.36
N GLY A 269 16.44 33.42 21.06
CA GLY A 269 15.13 33.92 21.46
C GLY A 269 14.01 33.60 20.46
N ASN A 270 12.87 33.19 20.99
CA ASN A 270 11.57 33.10 20.29
C ASN A 270 10.45 33.50 21.28
N SER A 271 10.50 34.73 21.79
CA SER A 271 9.62 35.17 22.87
C SER A 271 8.19 35.49 22.42
N ASP A 272 7.99 35.82 21.15
CA ASP A 272 6.68 36.07 20.55
C ASP A 272 5.98 34.78 20.09
N ARG A 273 6.65 33.63 20.18
CA ARG A 273 6.10 32.28 19.98
C ARG A 273 5.47 32.07 18.60
N ASN A 274 5.97 32.76 17.58
CA ASN A 274 5.61 32.43 16.21
C ASN A 274 6.34 31.14 15.76
N PRO A 275 5.82 30.42 14.74
CA PRO A 275 6.45 29.20 14.27
C PRO A 275 7.79 29.50 13.58
N GLU A 276 8.86 28.95 14.13
CA GLU A 276 10.23 29.04 13.63
C GLU A 276 10.74 27.66 13.20
N LEU A 277 11.71 27.65 12.28
CA LEU A 277 12.44 26.46 11.88
C LEU A 277 13.52 26.15 12.91
N PHE A 278 13.53 24.93 13.43
CA PHE A 278 14.57 24.43 14.34
C PHE A 278 15.28 23.21 13.75
N PHE A 279 16.51 22.99 14.21
CA PHE A 279 17.29 21.80 13.95
C PHE A 279 17.69 21.16 15.27
N PHE A 280 17.75 19.83 15.29
CA PHE A 280 18.33 19.06 16.38
C PHE A 280 19.41 18.12 15.83
N ASN A 281 20.62 18.25 16.36
CA ASN A 281 21.73 17.35 16.07
C ASN A 281 21.80 16.30 17.18
N ARG A 282 21.47 15.04 16.85
CA ARG A 282 21.45 13.92 17.82
C ARG A 282 22.82 13.50 18.30
N GLN A 283 23.88 13.79 17.55
CA GLN A 283 25.24 13.42 17.96
C GLN A 283 25.74 14.32 19.09
N THR A 284 25.32 15.59 19.08
CA THR A 284 25.71 16.59 20.08
C THR A 284 24.59 16.94 21.06
N SER A 285 23.38 16.42 20.84
CA SER A 285 22.14 16.80 21.54
C SER A 285 21.91 18.31 21.58
N ALA A 286 22.21 19.01 20.47
CA ALA A 286 22.16 20.46 20.40
C ALA A 286 21.03 20.96 19.49
N PHE A 287 20.36 22.02 19.92
CA PHE A 287 19.40 22.76 19.12
C PHE A 287 20.07 23.93 18.38
N THR A 288 19.63 24.15 17.15
CA THR A 288 19.90 25.37 16.38
C THR A 288 18.57 25.97 15.94
N GLN A 289 18.33 27.25 16.23
CA GLN A 289 17.20 27.98 15.69
C GLN A 289 17.59 28.53 14.31
N GLY A 290 16.92 28.05 13.26
CA GLY A 290 17.25 28.32 11.87
C GLY A 290 16.64 29.59 11.30
N THR A 291 15.55 30.06 11.90
CA THR A 291 14.89 31.32 11.54
C THR A 291 14.60 32.16 12.79
N THR A 292 14.68 33.48 12.64
CA THR A 292 14.41 34.44 13.71
C THR A 292 13.55 35.54 13.13
N THR A 293 12.24 35.36 13.25
CA THR A 293 11.22 36.24 12.69
C THR A 293 10.35 36.80 13.80
N GLN A 294 9.52 37.79 13.46
CA GLN A 294 8.64 38.43 14.44
C GLN A 294 7.24 38.60 13.84
N SER A 295 6.20 38.29 14.61
CA SER A 295 4.82 38.54 14.19
C SER A 295 4.35 39.95 14.57
N THR A 296 4.06 40.79 13.59
CA THR A 296 3.49 42.14 13.80
C THR A 296 1.96 42.11 13.73
N GLY A 297 1.27 41.59 14.75
CA GLY A 297 -0.20 41.75 14.86
C GLY A 297 -0.93 40.66 15.64
N GLY A 298 -1.84 41.08 16.53
CA GLY A 298 -2.66 40.19 17.36
C GLY A 298 -3.89 39.57 16.64
N VAL A 299 -4.25 38.39 17.13
CA VAL A 299 -5.55 37.66 16.97
C VAL A 299 -5.96 37.25 15.54
N ARG A 300 -5.06 36.59 14.81
CA ARG A 300 -5.29 35.51 13.81
C ARG A 300 -4.02 34.63 13.79
N PRO A 301 -4.05 33.33 13.43
CA PRO A 301 -2.87 32.47 13.61
C PRO A 301 -1.71 33.05 12.80
N PHE A 302 -0.60 33.31 13.49
CA PHE A 302 0.70 33.81 13.04
C PHE A 302 0.75 34.47 11.64
N SER A 303 0.95 35.80 11.60
CA SER A 303 1.16 36.51 10.32
C SER A 303 2.48 36.15 9.64
N VAL A 304 3.47 35.67 10.42
CA VAL A 304 4.77 35.20 9.96
C VAL A 304 5.01 33.77 10.48
N PHE A 305 5.28 32.82 9.59
CA PHE A 305 5.47 31.41 9.97
C PHE A 305 6.39 30.65 9.00
N GLN A 306 6.94 29.53 9.50
CA GLN A 306 7.63 28.50 8.72
C GLN A 306 6.82 27.21 8.71
N GLN A 307 6.84 26.45 7.60
CA GLN A 307 6.12 25.18 7.45
C GLN A 307 6.83 24.18 6.53
N ASN A 308 6.51 22.89 6.72
CA ASN A 308 6.89 21.77 5.85
C ASN A 308 8.37 21.75 5.44
N PRO A 309 9.32 21.73 6.40
CA PRO A 309 10.72 21.56 6.05
C PRO A 309 10.95 20.21 5.36
N SER A 310 11.92 20.12 4.48
CA SER A 310 12.38 18.91 3.81
C SER A 310 13.90 18.92 3.78
N LEU A 311 14.50 17.86 4.33
CA LEU A 311 15.93 17.76 4.56
C LEU A 311 16.62 16.85 3.52
N SER A 312 17.86 17.17 3.13
CA SER A 312 18.70 16.31 2.28
C SER A 312 19.18 15.07 3.03
N SER A 313 19.76 14.12 2.29
CA SER A 313 20.25 12.83 2.82
C SER A 313 21.20 13.00 4.01
N ASP A 314 22.17 13.91 3.86
CA ASP A 314 23.20 14.24 4.84
C ASP A 314 22.78 15.31 5.85
N GLY A 315 21.57 15.85 5.71
CA GLY A 315 21.08 16.96 6.51
C GLY A 315 21.73 18.32 6.27
N SER A 316 22.49 18.50 5.19
CA SER A 316 23.21 19.76 4.92
C SER A 316 22.41 20.82 4.17
N VAL A 317 21.28 20.44 3.56
CA VAL A 317 20.38 21.33 2.83
C VAL A 317 18.95 21.13 3.36
N VAL A 318 18.24 22.24 3.58
CA VAL A 318 16.81 22.25 3.91
C VAL A 318 16.05 23.09 2.90
N ALA A 319 14.86 22.62 2.50
CA ALA A 319 13.86 23.41 1.81
C ALA A 319 12.62 23.57 2.69
N PHE A 320 11.98 24.73 2.72
CA PHE A 320 10.79 24.97 3.57
C PHE A 320 9.91 26.09 3.00
N LEU A 321 8.68 26.19 3.48
CA LEU A 321 7.77 27.32 3.20
C LEU A 321 7.93 28.41 4.25
N SER A 322 7.87 29.66 3.82
CA SER A 322 7.89 30.82 4.71
C SER A 322 7.04 31.96 4.19
N THR A 323 6.32 32.64 5.08
CA THR A 323 5.76 33.98 4.81
C THR A 323 6.70 35.10 5.23
N ALA A 324 7.85 34.79 5.83
CA ALA A 324 8.80 35.78 6.32
C ALA A 324 9.64 36.37 5.19
N ASN A 325 10.25 37.52 5.45
CA ASN A 325 11.23 38.14 4.58
C ASN A 325 12.68 37.78 4.97
N LEU A 326 13.02 36.48 4.87
CA LEU A 326 14.30 35.94 5.37
C LEU A 326 15.51 36.34 4.52
N ALA A 327 15.30 36.76 3.27
CA ALA A 327 16.35 37.13 2.31
C ALA A 327 16.15 38.55 1.71
N GLY A 328 15.34 39.39 2.35
CA GLY A 328 15.14 40.80 1.98
C GLY A 328 14.26 41.07 0.74
N ASN A 329 13.66 40.05 0.12
CA ASN A 329 12.92 40.17 -1.15
C ASN A 329 11.45 39.67 -1.09
N ASN A 330 10.95 39.22 0.06
CA ASN A 330 9.58 38.75 0.24
C ASN A 330 8.68 39.88 0.75
N ASP A 331 8.49 40.90 -0.10
CA ASP A 331 7.57 42.00 0.13
C ASP A 331 6.67 42.13 -1.10
N ASP A 332 5.35 42.01 -0.89
CA ASP A 332 4.32 42.18 -1.90
C ASP A 332 4.06 43.66 -2.25
N GLY A 333 4.72 44.59 -1.56
CA GLY A 333 4.53 46.03 -1.65
C GLY A 333 3.59 46.61 -0.59
N ASN A 334 3.01 45.77 0.28
CA ASN A 334 2.14 46.15 1.40
C ASN A 334 2.75 45.77 2.77
N GLY A 335 4.01 45.34 2.82
CA GLY A 335 4.67 44.95 4.06
C GLY A 335 4.24 43.59 4.61
N ARG A 336 3.66 42.72 3.75
CA ARG A 336 3.36 41.32 4.07
C ARG A 336 4.10 40.40 3.09
N GLY A 337 4.70 39.33 3.61
CA GLY A 337 5.38 38.36 2.75
C GLY A 337 4.42 37.30 2.22
N ASN A 338 4.59 36.94 0.94
CA ASN A 338 3.85 35.83 0.34
C ASN A 338 4.39 34.49 0.87
N LEU A 339 3.61 33.42 0.72
CA LEU A 339 4.08 32.07 1.06
C LEU A 339 5.07 31.59 -0.01
N GLU A 340 6.35 31.65 0.31
CA GLU A 340 7.45 31.37 -0.60
C GLU A 340 8.27 30.14 -0.18
N ILE A 341 8.90 29.53 -1.17
CA ILE A 341 9.86 28.44 -0.99
C ILE A 341 11.22 29.05 -0.65
N TYR A 342 11.82 28.59 0.43
CA TYR A 342 13.19 28.91 0.82
C TYR A 342 14.07 27.66 0.79
N VAL A 343 15.36 27.88 0.54
CA VAL A 343 16.42 26.87 0.69
C VAL A 343 17.53 27.45 1.55
N ALA A 344 18.11 26.64 2.43
CA ALA A 344 19.22 27.03 3.29
C ALA A 344 20.19 25.87 3.52
N ASN A 345 21.40 26.20 3.96
CA ASN A 345 22.42 25.22 4.37
C ASN A 345 22.47 25.08 5.89
N TYR A 346 22.75 23.87 6.37
CA TYR A 346 23.00 23.56 7.77
C TYR A 346 24.28 22.74 7.92
N ASP A 347 25.23 23.22 8.72
CA ASP A 347 26.52 22.53 8.91
C ASP A 347 26.53 21.56 10.10
N GLY A 348 25.44 21.51 10.88
CA GLY A 348 25.36 20.77 12.14
C GLY A 348 25.39 21.65 13.39
N ALA A 349 25.63 22.95 13.24
CA ALA A 349 25.64 23.94 14.32
C ALA A 349 24.97 25.27 13.95
N ALA A 350 25.07 25.71 12.69
CA ALA A 350 24.56 26.98 12.21
C ALA A 350 23.84 26.84 10.86
N VAL A 351 22.90 27.75 10.62
CA VAL A 351 22.21 27.90 9.33
C VAL A 351 22.86 29.03 8.53
N SER A 352 23.05 28.82 7.23
CA SER A 352 23.64 29.79 6.32
C SER A 352 23.00 29.73 4.92
N ASN A 353 23.38 30.66 4.04
CA ASN A 353 22.93 30.71 2.64
C ASN A 353 21.40 30.64 2.47
N VAL A 354 20.65 31.27 3.37
CA VAL A 354 19.19 31.34 3.25
C VAL A 354 18.84 32.10 1.99
N ARG A 355 18.14 31.42 1.07
CA ARG A 355 17.75 31.96 -0.22
C ARG A 355 16.28 31.73 -0.48
N GLN A 356 15.60 32.80 -0.89
CA GLN A 356 14.24 32.74 -1.41
C GLN A 356 14.26 32.14 -2.82
N ALA A 357 13.78 30.91 -2.96
CA ALA A 357 13.72 30.20 -4.24
C ALA A 357 12.60 30.74 -5.12
N SER A 358 11.39 30.88 -4.60
CA SER A 358 10.23 31.41 -5.34
C SER A 358 9.93 32.86 -5.01
N ARG A 359 9.35 33.58 -5.95
CA ARG A 359 8.84 34.93 -5.78
C ARG A 359 7.54 35.09 -6.55
N THR A 360 6.46 35.18 -5.80
CA THR A 360 5.07 35.21 -6.26
C THR A 360 4.39 36.46 -5.71
N ARG A 361 3.18 36.78 -6.20
CA ARG A 361 2.37 37.90 -5.73
C ARG A 361 1.09 37.43 -5.06
N ASP A 362 0.59 38.26 -4.15
CA ASP A 362 -0.52 37.92 -3.26
C ASP A 362 -1.81 37.60 -4.04
N GLU A 363 -2.48 36.56 -3.58
CA GLU A 363 -3.78 36.09 -4.05
C GLU A 363 -4.59 35.58 -2.87
N THR A 364 -5.91 35.49 -3.04
CA THR A 364 -6.79 34.84 -2.06
C THR A 364 -6.57 33.32 -1.96
N ARG A 365 -5.67 32.74 -2.78
CA ARG A 365 -5.40 31.31 -2.90
C ARG A 365 -3.94 31.01 -2.56
N LEU A 366 -3.68 29.79 -2.07
CA LEU A 366 -2.33 29.28 -1.87
C LEU A 366 -1.59 29.18 -3.21
N VAL A 367 -0.65 30.09 -3.48
CA VAL A 367 0.09 30.12 -4.74
C VAL A 367 1.12 28.99 -4.78
N ASN A 368 2.01 28.91 -3.81
CA ASN A 368 3.02 27.84 -3.70
C ASN A 368 2.58 26.78 -2.70
N SER A 369 2.93 25.54 -2.99
CA SER A 369 2.70 24.41 -2.10
C SER A 369 3.91 23.47 -2.09
N LEU A 370 4.51 23.33 -0.91
CA LEU A 370 5.51 22.32 -0.59
C LEU A 370 4.86 21.37 0.42
N HIS A 371 4.44 20.20 -0.04
CA HIS A 371 3.67 19.27 0.79
C HIS A 371 4.56 18.58 1.84
N PRO A 372 4.03 18.18 3.01
CA PRO A 372 4.79 17.45 4.02
C PRO A 372 5.52 16.21 3.48
N GLY A 373 6.67 15.88 4.07
CA GLY A 373 7.53 14.77 3.67
C GLY A 373 8.63 15.19 2.69
N ARG A 374 9.18 14.22 1.97
CA ARG A 374 10.40 14.39 1.16
C ARG A 374 10.09 15.09 -0.16
N ARG A 375 10.53 16.36 -0.27
CA ARG A 375 10.40 17.21 -1.46
C ARG A 375 11.72 17.70 -2.02
N LEU A 376 12.80 17.52 -1.26
CA LEU A 376 14.18 17.77 -1.63
C LEU A 376 14.83 16.45 -2.08
N SER A 377 15.64 16.47 -3.14
CA SER A 377 16.42 15.30 -3.56
C SER A 377 17.47 14.92 -2.52
N ARG A 378 17.88 13.65 -2.47
CA ARG A 378 18.85 13.15 -1.49
C ARG A 378 20.19 13.90 -1.52
N ASP A 379 20.70 14.25 -2.70
CA ASP A 379 21.90 15.09 -2.87
C ASP A 379 21.69 16.59 -2.54
N GLY A 380 20.47 17.02 -2.21
CA GLY A 380 20.16 18.41 -1.91
C GLY A 380 20.20 19.36 -3.12
N SER A 381 20.16 18.85 -4.36
CA SER A 381 20.28 19.68 -5.57
C SER A 381 18.96 20.14 -6.20
N LEU A 382 17.85 19.42 -5.96
CA LEU A 382 16.54 19.66 -6.58
C LEU A 382 15.40 19.71 -5.55
N ILE A 383 14.44 20.63 -5.74
CA ILE A 383 13.20 20.71 -4.96
C ILE A 383 12.00 20.47 -5.88
N ALA A 384 11.07 19.61 -5.50
CA ALA A 384 9.80 19.40 -6.21
C ALA A 384 8.63 20.03 -5.45
N LEU A 385 7.83 20.85 -6.14
CA LEU A 385 6.73 21.61 -5.54
C LEU A 385 5.60 21.88 -6.54
N GLU A 386 4.49 22.38 -6.04
CA GLU A 386 3.35 22.79 -6.86
C GLU A 386 3.13 24.30 -6.77
N SER A 387 2.81 24.94 -7.89
CA SER A 387 2.55 26.38 -7.91
C SER A 387 1.44 26.80 -8.88
N LEU A 388 0.60 27.76 -8.46
CA LEU A 388 -0.33 28.47 -9.34
C LEU A 388 0.40 29.45 -10.26
N ALA A 389 1.57 29.97 -9.85
CA ALA A 389 2.34 30.90 -10.65
C ALA A 389 2.72 30.28 -12.00
N ALA A 390 2.60 31.06 -13.07
CA ALA A 390 3.04 30.65 -14.40
C ALA A 390 4.57 30.44 -14.43
N ASP A 391 5.29 31.34 -13.74
CA ASP A 391 6.71 31.28 -13.45
C ASP A 391 6.92 31.60 -11.96
N PRO A 392 7.26 30.59 -11.12
CA PRO A 392 7.45 30.78 -9.69
C PRO A 392 8.63 31.68 -9.31
N LYS A 393 9.49 32.13 -10.24
CA LYS A 393 10.62 33.03 -9.96
C LYS A 393 10.35 34.50 -10.34
N ALA A 394 9.44 34.75 -11.28
CA ALA A 394 9.35 36.04 -11.97
C ALA A 394 8.68 37.18 -11.16
N ASN A 395 8.08 36.91 -10.00
CA ASN A 395 7.26 37.90 -9.28
C ASN A 395 6.10 38.47 -10.13
N SER A 396 5.57 37.65 -11.04
CA SER A 396 4.46 38.03 -11.91
C SER A 396 3.14 38.04 -11.15
N ALA A 397 2.24 38.97 -11.48
CA ALA A 397 0.88 39.02 -10.95
C ALA A 397 -0.06 37.97 -11.60
N THR A 398 0.42 37.22 -12.58
CA THR A 398 -0.42 36.26 -13.32
C THR A 398 -0.27 34.86 -12.75
N ASN A 399 -1.23 34.45 -11.93
CA ASN A 399 -1.39 33.05 -11.55
C ASN A 399 -2.38 32.33 -12.48
N ALA A 400 -2.16 31.04 -12.65
CA ALA A 400 -3.04 30.16 -13.40
C ALA A 400 -4.18 29.63 -12.53
N ALA A 401 -5.25 29.15 -13.17
CA ALA A 401 -6.41 28.66 -12.46
C ALA A 401 -6.18 27.33 -11.69
N ALA A 402 -5.14 26.57 -12.02
CA ALA A 402 -4.80 25.27 -11.43
C ALA A 402 -3.29 25.15 -11.16
N HIS A 403 -2.90 24.40 -10.12
CA HIS A 403 -1.49 24.13 -9.80
C HIS A 403 -0.82 23.31 -10.90
N ALA A 404 0.44 23.65 -11.21
CA ALA A 404 1.35 22.80 -11.96
C ALA A 404 2.47 22.32 -11.06
N LEU A 405 3.04 21.18 -11.44
CA LEU A 405 4.23 20.63 -10.82
C LEU A 405 5.48 21.30 -11.39
N PHE A 406 6.41 21.68 -10.51
CA PHE A 406 7.71 22.26 -10.86
C PHE A 406 8.84 21.53 -10.15
N VAL A 407 9.99 21.47 -10.82
CA VAL A 407 11.28 21.14 -10.19
C VAL A 407 12.14 22.39 -10.21
N TYR A 408 12.63 22.79 -9.04
CA TYR A 408 13.59 23.87 -8.86
C TYR A 408 15.00 23.28 -8.75
N ASN A 409 15.93 23.78 -9.56
CA ASN A 409 17.34 23.46 -9.47
C ASN A 409 18.04 24.50 -8.58
N ILE A 410 18.61 24.04 -7.47
CA ILE A 410 19.21 24.91 -6.44
C ILE A 410 20.48 25.59 -6.97
N ALA A 411 21.33 24.90 -7.72
CA ALA A 411 22.58 25.49 -8.22
C ALA A 411 22.30 26.52 -9.33
N ALA A 412 21.35 26.21 -10.22
CA ALA A 412 21.00 27.07 -11.36
C ALA A 412 20.04 28.21 -10.98
N ASP A 413 19.37 28.13 -9.84
CA ASP A 413 18.31 29.06 -9.41
C ASP A 413 17.15 29.18 -10.41
N THR A 414 16.74 28.06 -11.02
CA THR A 414 15.72 28.01 -12.07
C THR A 414 14.62 26.99 -11.78
N PHE A 415 13.39 27.30 -12.16
CA PHE A 415 12.26 26.35 -12.16
C PHE A 415 12.04 25.77 -13.54
N VAL A 416 11.72 24.48 -13.60
CA VAL A 416 11.21 23.80 -14.80
C VAL A 416 9.84 23.21 -14.49
N ARG A 417 8.84 23.52 -15.33
CA ARG A 417 7.51 22.92 -15.23
C ARG A 417 7.55 21.47 -15.70
N VAL A 418 6.93 20.58 -14.94
CA VAL A 418 6.81 19.16 -15.27
C VAL A 418 5.49 18.92 -16.02
N GLY A 419 5.60 18.68 -17.32
CA GLY A 419 4.45 18.41 -18.19
C GLY A 419 3.53 19.59 -18.42
N GLN A 420 2.39 19.31 -19.05
CA GLN A 420 1.35 20.28 -19.32
C GLN A 420 0.48 20.54 -18.07
N ARG A 421 0.19 21.82 -17.80
CA ARG A 421 -0.70 22.24 -16.69
C ARG A 421 -2.16 21.89 -17.01
N ALA A 422 -2.89 21.41 -16.01
CA ALA A 422 -4.33 21.18 -16.10
C ALA A 422 -5.11 22.45 -16.49
N ALA A 423 -6.26 22.26 -17.15
CA ALA A 423 -7.33 23.27 -17.12
C ALA A 423 -7.93 23.34 -15.70
N ALA A 424 -8.57 24.47 -15.36
CA ALA A 424 -9.09 24.74 -14.02
C ALA A 424 -9.95 23.57 -13.47
N GLY A 425 -9.60 23.05 -12.29
CA GLY A 425 -10.38 22.04 -11.58
C GLY A 425 -10.17 20.57 -11.97
N ASN A 426 -9.21 20.25 -12.85
CA ASN A 426 -9.09 18.91 -13.45
C ASN A 426 -7.98 18.01 -12.86
N ASP A 427 -7.42 18.30 -11.67
CA ASP A 427 -6.39 17.44 -11.07
C ASP A 427 -6.41 17.44 -9.53
N VAL A 428 -5.62 16.54 -8.95
CA VAL A 428 -5.39 16.37 -7.50
C VAL A 428 -4.08 17.01 -7.04
N ILE A 429 -3.90 17.05 -5.72
CA ILE A 429 -2.59 17.29 -5.09
C ILE A 429 -1.64 16.14 -5.44
N ARG A 430 -0.41 16.46 -5.87
CA ARG A 430 0.47 15.51 -6.56
C ARG A 430 1.56 14.89 -5.70
N PHE A 431 1.88 15.48 -4.54
CA PHE A 431 2.89 14.99 -3.59
C PHE A 431 4.19 14.47 -4.24
N PRO A 432 4.90 15.28 -5.04
CA PRO A 432 6.03 14.82 -5.83
C PRO A 432 7.24 14.41 -4.98
N THR A 433 7.95 13.35 -5.38
CA THR A 433 9.15 12.86 -4.68
C THR A 433 10.18 12.28 -5.67
N PHE A 434 11.45 12.24 -5.28
CA PHE A 434 12.57 11.82 -6.13
C PHE A 434 13.02 10.38 -5.81
N THR A 435 13.49 9.65 -6.83
CA THR A 435 13.96 8.26 -6.73
C THR A 435 14.95 7.91 -7.85
N ASP A 436 15.36 6.65 -7.92
CA ASP A 436 16.36 6.09 -8.83
C ASP A 436 17.69 6.83 -8.71
N TYR A 437 18.23 6.82 -7.50
CA TYR A 437 19.46 7.53 -7.17
C TYR A 437 20.70 6.82 -7.71
N ASN A 438 21.63 7.59 -8.27
CA ASN A 438 22.97 7.09 -8.59
C ASN A 438 23.85 7.01 -7.33
N THR A 439 25.10 6.58 -7.47
CA THR A 439 26.05 6.48 -6.35
C THR A 439 26.40 7.83 -5.71
N ALA A 440 26.15 8.95 -6.40
CA ALA A 440 26.31 10.30 -5.88
C ALA A 440 25.01 10.87 -5.31
N LEU A 441 23.98 10.02 -5.12
CA LEU A 441 22.65 10.39 -4.62
C LEU A 441 21.90 11.41 -5.48
N GLN A 442 22.27 11.53 -6.76
CA GLN A 442 21.52 12.34 -7.71
C GLN A 442 20.33 11.53 -8.24
N PRO A 443 19.10 12.10 -8.24
CA PRO A 443 17.92 11.37 -8.68
C PRO A 443 17.84 11.30 -10.21
N ALA A 444 17.41 10.16 -10.74
CA ALA A 444 17.06 10.01 -12.16
C ALA A 444 15.56 10.14 -12.44
N THR A 445 14.71 9.97 -11.41
CA THR A 445 13.25 9.89 -11.57
C THR A 445 12.51 10.77 -10.56
N LEU A 446 11.44 11.41 -11.03
CA LEU A 446 10.42 12.08 -10.22
C LEU A 446 9.12 11.27 -10.26
N ILE A 447 8.58 10.94 -9.08
CA ILE A 447 7.30 10.25 -8.87
C ILE A 447 6.26 11.24 -8.37
N PHE A 448 5.04 11.18 -8.88
CA PHE A 448 3.94 12.05 -8.44
C PHE A 448 2.57 11.42 -8.74
N ALA A 449 1.54 11.87 -8.03
CA ALA A 449 0.15 11.49 -8.30
C ALA A 449 -0.51 12.49 -9.27
N SER A 450 -1.43 12.03 -10.11
CA SER A 450 -2.28 12.91 -10.94
C SER A 450 -3.52 12.17 -11.46
N ALA A 451 -4.63 12.86 -11.65
CA ALA A 451 -5.80 12.39 -12.36
C ALA A 451 -5.78 12.75 -13.86
N LEU A 452 -4.75 13.47 -14.32
CA LEU A 452 -4.66 13.91 -15.70
C LEU A 452 -4.33 12.77 -16.66
N ASN A 453 -4.79 12.94 -17.89
CA ASN A 453 -4.54 12.01 -18.98
C ASN A 453 -3.34 12.47 -19.82
N PHE A 454 -2.12 12.31 -19.30
CA PHE A 454 -0.90 12.64 -20.05
C PHE A 454 -0.67 11.70 -21.22
N LYS A 455 -0.04 12.17 -22.29
CA LYS A 455 0.69 11.34 -23.25
C LYS A 455 2.09 11.00 -22.72
N PRO A 456 2.80 10.03 -23.33
CA PRO A 456 4.19 9.77 -22.97
C PRO A 456 5.12 10.98 -23.05
N ASP A 457 4.79 12.04 -23.79
CA ASP A 457 5.59 13.28 -23.88
C ASP A 457 5.19 14.37 -22.87
N GLY A 458 4.22 14.08 -21.98
CA GLY A 458 3.72 15.03 -20.98
C GLY A 458 2.67 16.02 -21.48
N THR A 459 2.27 15.95 -22.75
CA THR A 459 1.13 16.72 -23.30
C THR A 459 -0.20 16.01 -23.05
N PHE A 460 -1.33 16.65 -23.38
CA PHE A 460 -2.65 15.99 -23.32
C PHE A 460 -3.10 15.47 -24.71
N PRO A 461 -3.83 14.35 -24.79
CA PRO A 461 -4.55 13.97 -25.99
C PRO A 461 -5.63 15.01 -26.32
N ALA A 462 -5.96 15.11 -27.61
CA ALA A 462 -7.13 15.86 -28.06
C ALA A 462 -8.40 15.23 -27.47
N ALA A 463 -9.47 16.02 -27.31
CA ALA A 463 -10.69 15.57 -26.64
C ALA A 463 -11.33 14.33 -27.30
N ASP A 464 -11.22 14.22 -28.61
CA ASP A 464 -11.69 13.09 -29.43
C ASP A 464 -10.72 11.89 -29.44
N GLN A 465 -9.54 12.01 -28.82
CA GLN A 465 -8.47 11.00 -28.77
C GLN A 465 -8.10 10.62 -27.32
N SER A 466 -9.02 10.78 -26.37
CA SER A 466 -8.76 10.55 -24.94
C SER A 466 -8.22 9.14 -24.63
N SER A 467 -8.62 8.13 -25.42
CA SER A 467 -8.14 6.74 -25.30
C SER A 467 -6.64 6.55 -25.57
N THR A 468 -5.99 7.53 -26.21
CA THR A 468 -4.55 7.47 -26.56
C THR A 468 -3.62 7.93 -25.45
N GLY A 469 -4.17 8.55 -24.40
CA GLY A 469 -3.39 8.96 -23.24
C GLY A 469 -3.12 7.82 -22.27
N LEU A 470 -2.21 8.07 -21.32
CA LEU A 470 -1.78 7.12 -20.31
C LEU A 470 -2.86 6.86 -19.26
N ASN A 471 -3.83 7.75 -19.07
CA ASN A 471 -4.87 7.65 -18.05
C ASN A 471 -6.24 8.07 -18.61
N PRO A 472 -6.80 7.27 -19.54
CA PRO A 472 -8.01 7.64 -20.29
C PRO A 472 -9.26 7.79 -19.42
N ASN A 473 -9.28 7.15 -18.24
CA ASN A 473 -10.39 7.21 -17.29
C ASN A 473 -10.30 8.42 -16.33
N THR A 474 -9.23 9.23 -16.42
CA THR A 474 -9.03 10.43 -15.60
C THR A 474 -9.19 10.22 -14.10
N VAL A 475 -8.68 9.09 -13.60
CA VAL A 475 -8.65 8.76 -12.16
C VAL A 475 -7.26 8.99 -11.59
N THR A 476 -7.13 9.20 -10.28
CA THR A 476 -5.81 9.42 -9.67
C THR A 476 -4.90 8.21 -9.87
N GLN A 477 -3.77 8.40 -10.53
CA GLN A 477 -2.72 7.41 -10.76
C GLN A 477 -1.37 7.93 -10.26
N VAL A 478 -0.42 7.02 -10.05
CA VAL A 478 0.99 7.32 -9.82
C VAL A 478 1.72 7.34 -11.17
N PHE A 479 2.45 8.41 -11.41
CA PHE A 479 3.27 8.63 -12.61
C PHE A 479 4.74 8.77 -12.24
N ALA A 480 5.59 8.45 -13.23
CA ALA A 480 7.02 8.68 -13.21
C ALA A 480 7.44 9.52 -14.42
N THR A 481 8.46 10.35 -14.23
CA THR A 481 9.13 11.14 -15.27
C THR A 481 10.60 11.34 -14.90
N GLN A 482 11.46 11.76 -15.84
CA GLN A 482 12.87 12.02 -15.55
C GLN A 482 13.10 13.17 -14.56
N ALA A 483 14.16 13.06 -13.78
CA ALA A 483 14.80 14.12 -13.00
C ALA A 483 16.24 14.35 -13.54
N ALA A 484 16.73 15.57 -13.76
CA ALA A 484 16.05 16.87 -13.66
C ALA A 484 14.99 17.05 -14.76
N ALA A 485 13.86 17.68 -14.42
CA ALA A 485 12.79 17.88 -15.38
C ALA A 485 13.26 18.74 -16.57
N THR A 486 12.85 18.36 -17.77
CA THR A 486 13.05 19.08 -19.02
C THR A 486 11.70 19.36 -19.68
N PRO A 487 11.61 20.30 -20.64
CA PRO A 487 10.38 20.52 -21.41
C PRO A 487 9.92 19.30 -22.22
N SER A 488 10.77 18.29 -22.44
CA SER A 488 10.52 17.10 -23.26
C SER A 488 10.59 15.81 -22.44
N ASN A 489 10.07 15.86 -21.22
CA ASN A 489 10.01 14.73 -20.31
C ASN A 489 9.20 13.55 -20.87
N THR A 490 9.62 12.32 -20.53
CA THR A 490 8.92 11.08 -20.82
C THR A 490 8.14 10.61 -19.60
N PHE A 491 6.82 10.52 -19.75
CA PHE A 491 5.89 10.13 -18.71
C PHE A 491 5.58 8.64 -18.81
N THR A 492 5.54 7.98 -17.65
CA THR A 492 5.11 6.58 -17.50
C THR A 492 4.07 6.52 -16.39
N ARG A 493 2.96 5.82 -16.61
CA ARG A 493 1.97 5.53 -15.56
C ARG A 493 2.35 4.24 -14.84
N LEU A 494 2.62 4.31 -13.55
CA LEU A 494 3.06 3.16 -12.74
C LEU A 494 1.91 2.38 -12.09
N SER A 495 0.73 2.98 -11.95
CA SER A 495 -0.45 2.32 -11.37
C SER A 495 -1.57 2.11 -12.39
N LYS A 496 -2.60 1.34 -12.01
CA LYS A 496 -3.77 1.04 -12.85
C LYS A 496 -5.03 1.01 -11.98
N HIS A 497 -5.32 2.12 -11.31
CA HIS A 497 -6.54 2.25 -10.51
C HIS A 497 -7.79 2.24 -11.41
N PRO A 498 -8.89 1.59 -10.97
CA PRO A 498 -10.11 1.49 -11.73
C PRO A 498 -10.81 2.85 -11.86
N ALA A 499 -11.74 2.94 -12.81
CA ALA A 499 -12.65 4.07 -12.88
C ALA A 499 -13.48 4.15 -11.59
N LEU A 500 -13.50 5.33 -10.97
CA LEU A 500 -14.28 5.62 -9.78
C LEU A 500 -15.75 5.86 -10.19
N VAL A 501 -16.72 5.39 -9.41
CA VAL A 501 -18.14 5.72 -9.67
C VAL A 501 -18.44 7.15 -9.21
N ALA A 502 -19.51 7.79 -9.68
CA ALA A 502 -19.76 9.21 -9.42
C ALA A 502 -19.88 9.62 -7.92
N SER A 503 -20.08 8.65 -7.01
CA SER A 503 -20.05 8.85 -5.56
C SER A 503 -18.65 8.83 -4.94
N ASP A 504 -17.65 8.36 -5.68
CA ASP A 504 -16.27 8.21 -5.24
C ASP A 504 -15.54 9.53 -5.58
N PHE A 505 -15.23 10.33 -4.55
CA PHE A 505 -14.45 11.56 -4.70
C PHE A 505 -13.05 11.25 -5.27
N LEU A 506 -12.46 12.19 -6.04
CA LEU A 506 -11.05 12.10 -6.41
C LEU A 506 -10.18 12.13 -5.14
N VAL A 507 -9.80 10.96 -4.66
CA VAL A 507 -8.89 10.83 -3.52
C VAL A 507 -7.47 11.09 -4.01
N GLY A 508 -6.77 12.01 -3.35
CA GLY A 508 -5.36 12.27 -3.60
C GLY A 508 -4.51 11.10 -3.09
N ILE A 509 -3.53 10.69 -3.89
CA ILE A 509 -2.53 9.68 -3.51
C ILE A 509 -1.26 10.39 -3.08
N ARG A 510 -0.67 9.94 -1.97
CA ARG A 510 0.68 10.37 -1.58
C ARG A 510 1.68 9.25 -1.90
N PRO A 511 2.34 9.26 -3.07
CA PRO A 511 3.40 8.32 -3.36
C PRO A 511 4.62 8.58 -2.47
N LEU A 512 5.12 7.50 -1.89
CA LEU A 512 6.34 7.45 -1.09
C LEU A 512 7.32 6.57 -1.86
N ALA A 513 8.50 7.11 -2.16
CA ALA A 513 9.48 6.43 -2.97
C ALA A 513 10.66 5.94 -2.12
N SER A 514 11.07 4.70 -2.39
CA SER A 514 12.36 4.18 -1.95
C SER A 514 13.50 4.76 -2.83
N ASP A 515 14.71 4.25 -2.69
CA ASP A 515 15.84 4.65 -3.54
C ASP A 515 15.67 4.31 -5.01
N THR A 516 14.79 3.35 -5.28
CA THR A 516 14.43 2.95 -6.64
C THR A 516 12.93 3.00 -6.82
N ARG A 517 12.48 3.32 -8.04
CA ARG A 517 11.05 3.26 -8.39
C ARG A 517 10.48 1.85 -8.35
N GLN A 518 11.30 0.83 -8.15
CA GLN A 518 10.86 -0.56 -8.09
C GLN A 518 9.99 -0.85 -6.87
N ARG A 519 10.07 -0.03 -5.83
CA ARG A 519 9.34 -0.21 -4.57
C ARG A 519 8.84 1.15 -4.10
N LEU A 520 7.52 1.30 -4.11
CA LEU A 520 6.82 2.50 -3.67
C LEU A 520 5.73 2.10 -2.67
N ALA A 521 5.37 3.01 -1.77
CA ALA A 521 4.18 2.86 -0.93
C ALA A 521 3.28 4.08 -1.09
N PHE A 522 1.99 3.94 -0.80
CA PHE A 522 1.06 5.06 -0.78
C PHE A 522 -0.22 4.74 0.00
N GLY A 523 -0.90 5.77 0.49
CA GLY A 523 -2.27 5.65 0.99
C GLY A 523 -3.30 5.87 -0.13
N GLN A 524 -4.35 5.06 -0.17
CA GLN A 524 -5.47 5.23 -1.11
C GLN A 524 -6.79 4.75 -0.48
N GLY A 525 -7.89 5.46 -0.74
CA GLY A 525 -9.25 5.00 -0.45
C GLY A 525 -10.16 5.07 -1.67
N GLY A 526 -11.44 4.75 -1.52
CA GLY A 526 -12.45 4.86 -2.56
C GLY A 526 -12.38 3.79 -3.66
N ALA A 527 -11.48 2.81 -3.58
CA ALA A 527 -11.33 1.78 -4.61
C ALA A 527 -10.97 0.40 -4.05
N GLU A 528 -11.53 -0.64 -4.69
CA GLU A 528 -11.05 -2.02 -4.62
C GLU A 528 -10.06 -2.21 -5.78
N LEU A 529 -8.81 -2.53 -5.47
CA LEU A 529 -7.72 -2.61 -6.44
C LEU A 529 -7.37 -4.06 -6.82
N GLY A 530 -8.25 -5.01 -6.50
CA GLY A 530 -8.06 -6.45 -6.70
C GLY A 530 -7.47 -7.17 -5.48
N THR A 531 -7.11 -6.42 -4.44
CA THR A 531 -6.33 -6.89 -3.29
C THR A 531 -7.18 -7.27 -2.07
N GLY A 532 -8.48 -6.94 -2.08
CA GLY A 532 -9.40 -7.27 -0.98
C GLY A 532 -9.68 -6.11 -0.03
N ASN A 533 -9.96 -4.92 -0.56
CA ASN A 533 -10.45 -3.74 0.14
C ASN A 533 -11.95 -3.46 -0.14
N PRO A 534 -12.88 -4.33 0.28
CA PRO A 534 -14.29 -4.24 -0.12
C PRO A 534 -15.04 -3.04 0.47
N ASP A 535 -14.59 -2.49 1.61
CA ASP A 535 -15.21 -1.33 2.24
C ASP A 535 -14.73 0.01 1.66
N LYS A 536 -13.71 -0.03 0.79
CA LYS A 536 -13.09 1.13 0.13
C LYS A 536 -12.55 2.19 1.10
N PHE A 537 -12.32 1.89 2.37
CA PHE A 537 -11.68 2.83 3.27
C PHE A 537 -10.19 3.01 2.92
N VAL A 538 -9.58 4.05 3.49
CA VAL A 538 -8.20 4.42 3.14
C VAL A 538 -7.23 3.43 3.76
N GLU A 539 -6.49 2.74 2.90
CA GLU A 539 -5.48 1.75 3.27
C GLU A 539 -4.10 2.12 2.74
N ALA A 540 -3.06 1.57 3.36
CA ALA A 540 -1.70 1.61 2.83
C ALA A 540 -1.50 0.48 1.80
N PHE A 541 -1.01 0.88 0.64
CA PHE A 541 -0.65 0.00 -0.47
C PHE A 541 0.85 0.05 -0.72
N TYR A 542 1.36 -1.02 -1.31
CA TYR A 542 2.71 -1.18 -1.78
C TYR A 542 2.70 -1.51 -3.26
N LEU A 543 3.49 -0.79 -4.05
CA LEU A 543 3.62 -1.00 -5.49
C LEU A 543 5.01 -1.54 -5.78
N LEU A 544 5.03 -2.76 -6.29
CA LEU A 544 6.22 -3.39 -6.85
C LEU A 544 6.26 -3.11 -8.36
N SER A 545 7.37 -2.57 -8.85
CA SER A 545 7.63 -2.28 -10.26
C SER A 545 8.95 -2.92 -10.68
N PRO A 546 8.98 -4.26 -10.89
CA PRO A 546 10.21 -4.94 -11.25
C PRO A 546 10.78 -4.41 -12.59
N PRO A 547 12.10 -4.52 -12.82
CA PRO A 547 12.69 -4.13 -14.08
C PRO A 547 12.11 -4.96 -15.23
N VAL A 548 11.92 -4.31 -16.37
CA VAL A 548 11.51 -4.94 -17.63
C VAL A 548 12.48 -4.48 -18.72
N THR A 549 13.24 -5.43 -19.23
CA THR A 549 14.22 -5.21 -20.32
C THR A 549 13.81 -5.91 -21.62
N SER A 550 12.97 -6.93 -21.50
CA SER A 550 12.37 -7.64 -22.63
C SER A 550 11.01 -8.26 -22.28
N GLU A 551 10.09 -8.30 -23.23
CA GLU A 551 8.93 -9.17 -23.20
C GLU A 551 9.16 -10.37 -24.13
N LEU A 552 8.69 -11.55 -23.71
CA LEU A 552 8.71 -12.76 -24.53
C LEU A 552 7.29 -13.16 -24.89
N SER A 553 7.10 -13.61 -26.14
CA SER A 553 5.85 -14.21 -26.62
C SER A 553 5.68 -15.67 -26.20
N ALA A 554 5.97 -16.00 -24.94
CA ALA A 554 5.79 -17.35 -24.43
C ALA A 554 4.32 -17.60 -24.08
N ALA A 555 3.81 -18.78 -24.42
CA ALA A 555 2.47 -19.20 -24.00
C ALA A 555 2.44 -19.41 -22.48
N LEU A 556 1.53 -18.71 -21.80
CA LEU A 556 1.11 -19.01 -20.44
C LEU A 556 -0.10 -19.95 -20.50
N SER A 557 -0.01 -21.07 -19.77
CA SER A 557 -1.12 -22.03 -19.60
C SER A 557 -1.51 -22.10 -18.13
N PHE A 558 -2.81 -22.10 -17.85
CA PHE A 558 -3.34 -22.02 -16.50
C PHE A 558 -4.06 -23.32 -16.10
N PHE A 559 -3.99 -23.66 -14.83
CA PHE A 559 -4.60 -24.84 -14.25
C PHE A 559 -5.19 -24.53 -12.88
N THR A 560 -6.19 -25.31 -12.45
CA THR A 560 -6.66 -25.28 -11.05
C THR A 560 -5.58 -25.81 -10.11
N GLY A 561 -5.52 -25.26 -8.90
CA GLY A 561 -4.40 -25.54 -7.98
C GLY A 561 -4.46 -26.88 -7.24
N ALA A 562 -5.65 -27.46 -7.06
CA ALA A 562 -5.81 -28.67 -6.26
C ALA A 562 -5.70 -29.96 -7.09
N SER A 563 -6.16 -29.93 -8.35
CA SER A 563 -6.19 -31.09 -9.24
C SER A 563 -5.44 -30.91 -10.56
N GLU A 564 -4.86 -29.73 -10.81
CA GLU A 564 -4.16 -29.40 -12.05
C GLU A 564 -5.02 -29.55 -13.32
N PHE A 565 -6.33 -29.26 -13.24
CA PHE A 565 -7.17 -29.27 -14.44
C PHE A 565 -6.80 -28.10 -15.37
N PRO A 566 -6.55 -28.35 -16.66
CA PRO A 566 -6.23 -27.29 -17.60
C PRO A 566 -7.43 -26.37 -17.83
N LEU A 567 -7.17 -25.07 -17.86
CA LEU A 567 -8.16 -24.06 -18.18
C LEU A 567 -8.16 -23.75 -19.68
N PRO A 568 -9.33 -23.51 -20.28
CA PRO A 568 -9.38 -23.03 -21.66
C PRO A 568 -8.74 -21.65 -21.75
N THR A 569 -8.03 -21.40 -22.85
CA THR A 569 -7.53 -20.05 -23.15
C THR A 569 -8.69 -19.18 -23.64
N PRO A 570 -8.91 -17.99 -23.04
CA PRO A 570 -9.95 -17.09 -23.54
C PRO A 570 -9.63 -16.63 -24.97
N GLU A 571 -10.53 -16.87 -25.92
CA GLU A 571 -10.41 -16.28 -27.27
C GLU A 571 -10.87 -14.82 -27.25
N ALA A 572 -10.15 -13.94 -27.94
CA ALA A 572 -10.53 -12.53 -28.11
C ALA A 572 -11.66 -12.30 -29.14
N SER A 573 -12.35 -13.35 -29.58
CA SER A 573 -13.33 -13.32 -30.66
C SER A 573 -14.77 -13.16 -30.12
N PRO A 574 -15.63 -12.31 -30.71
CA PRO A 574 -17.03 -12.17 -30.32
C PRO A 574 -17.94 -13.33 -30.83
N SER A 575 -17.36 -14.44 -31.29
CA SER A 575 -18.14 -15.60 -31.74
C SER A 575 -18.77 -16.30 -30.53
N PRO A 576 -20.07 -16.66 -30.55
CA PRO A 576 -20.70 -17.36 -29.45
C PRO A 576 -20.03 -18.73 -29.25
N THR A 577 -19.27 -18.86 -28.16
CA THR A 577 -18.76 -20.15 -27.69
C THR A 577 -19.94 -21.02 -27.28
N PRO A 578 -20.00 -22.30 -27.67
CA PRO A 578 -21.07 -23.20 -27.20
C PRO A 578 -21.12 -23.19 -25.67
N SER A 579 -22.35 -23.21 -25.14
CA SER A 579 -22.58 -23.27 -23.69
C SER A 579 -21.78 -24.43 -23.09
N PRO A 580 -20.97 -24.20 -22.04
CA PRO A 580 -20.11 -25.24 -21.49
C PRO A 580 -20.96 -26.43 -21.02
N SER A 581 -20.46 -27.64 -21.22
CA SER A 581 -21.09 -28.84 -20.68
C SER A 581 -21.17 -28.74 -19.14
N PRO A 582 -22.24 -29.26 -18.50
CA PRO A 582 -22.34 -29.29 -17.05
C PRO A 582 -21.09 -29.91 -16.42
N GLY A 583 -20.40 -29.12 -15.59
CA GLY A 583 -19.18 -29.51 -14.87
C GLY A 583 -17.85 -29.25 -15.57
N ALA A 584 -17.84 -28.50 -16.67
CA ALA A 584 -16.61 -27.95 -17.23
C ALA A 584 -16.00 -26.89 -16.31
N ILE A 585 -14.68 -26.97 -16.07
CA ILE A 585 -13.92 -25.94 -15.39
C ILE A 585 -13.75 -24.77 -16.38
N THR A 586 -14.15 -23.56 -15.97
CA THR A 586 -14.27 -22.41 -16.90
C THR A 586 -13.32 -21.26 -16.59
N GLY A 587 -12.63 -21.29 -15.44
CA GLY A 587 -11.71 -20.25 -15.01
C GLY A 587 -11.16 -20.53 -13.60
N LEU A 588 -10.60 -19.50 -12.97
CA LEU A 588 -10.29 -19.49 -11.54
C LEU A 588 -11.16 -18.48 -10.80
N ALA A 589 -11.36 -18.66 -9.51
CA ALA A 589 -12.09 -17.76 -8.64
C ALA A 589 -11.15 -16.85 -7.82
N PRO A 590 -11.63 -15.70 -7.33
CA PRO A 590 -10.88 -14.85 -6.42
C PRO A 590 -10.47 -15.60 -5.16
N GLY A 591 -9.19 -15.52 -4.78
CA GLY A 591 -8.65 -16.27 -3.65
C GLY A 591 -8.53 -17.77 -3.88
N GLU A 592 -8.68 -18.27 -5.12
CA GLU A 592 -8.38 -19.66 -5.47
C GLU A 592 -6.87 -19.88 -5.63
N LEU A 593 -6.40 -21.07 -5.26
CA LEU A 593 -5.06 -21.54 -5.62
C LEU A 593 -5.05 -21.91 -7.11
N GLY A 594 -4.17 -21.28 -7.87
CA GLY A 594 -3.96 -21.54 -9.29
C GLY A 594 -2.53 -21.96 -9.60
N ILE A 595 -2.37 -22.53 -10.79
CA ILE A 595 -1.07 -22.86 -11.36
C ILE A 595 -0.93 -22.17 -12.71
N VAL A 596 0.21 -21.54 -12.96
CA VAL A 596 0.61 -21.10 -14.29
C VAL A 596 1.89 -21.82 -14.71
N ARG A 597 1.90 -22.31 -15.94
CA ARG A 597 3.08 -22.90 -16.58
C ARG A 597 3.49 -22.06 -17.79
N THR A 598 4.78 -22.06 -18.07
CA THR A 598 5.34 -21.32 -19.20
C THR A 598 6.21 -22.22 -20.06
N THR A 599 6.36 -21.87 -21.34
CA THR A 599 7.21 -22.60 -22.28
C THR A 599 8.69 -22.20 -22.20
N VAL A 600 9.04 -21.17 -21.45
CA VAL A 600 10.40 -20.64 -21.32
C VAL A 600 10.89 -20.74 -19.88
N GLN A 601 12.21 -20.67 -19.68
CA GLN A 601 12.76 -20.54 -18.33
C GLN A 601 12.48 -19.13 -17.81
N PHE A 602 11.98 -19.01 -16.58
CA PHE A 602 11.71 -17.72 -15.94
C PHE A 602 12.19 -17.67 -14.49
N ALA A 603 12.83 -18.72 -13.98
CA ALA A 603 13.40 -18.74 -12.63
C ALA A 603 14.81 -19.33 -12.67
N ALA A 604 15.70 -18.82 -11.81
CA ALA A 604 17.07 -19.32 -11.70
C ALA A 604 17.14 -20.67 -10.94
N ALA A 605 16.23 -20.90 -10.01
CA ALA A 605 16.13 -22.13 -9.22
C ALA A 605 14.70 -22.35 -8.74
N ASP A 606 14.39 -23.59 -8.39
CA ASP A 606 13.16 -23.95 -7.70
C ASP A 606 13.15 -23.32 -6.30
N GLN A 607 12.04 -22.67 -5.94
CA GLN A 607 11.88 -22.03 -4.63
C GLN A 607 10.46 -22.22 -4.12
N MET A 608 10.34 -22.69 -2.89
CA MET A 608 9.10 -22.76 -2.12
C MET A 608 9.05 -21.60 -1.12
N ALA A 609 7.85 -21.05 -0.90
CA ALA A 609 7.59 -20.19 0.24
C ALA A 609 7.55 -21.02 1.54
N SER A 610 7.95 -20.42 2.65
CA SER A 610 7.93 -21.00 4.01
C SER A 610 6.52 -21.13 4.61
N GLY A 611 5.46 -20.93 3.81
CA GLY A 611 4.07 -20.88 4.23
C GLY A 611 3.48 -19.47 4.24
N GLY A 612 2.19 -19.38 4.55
CA GLY A 612 1.45 -18.13 4.60
C GLY A 612 0.43 -18.11 5.73
N SER A 613 0.00 -16.92 6.14
CA SER A 613 -1.08 -16.76 7.11
C SER A 613 -1.73 -15.39 6.91
N GLU A 614 -3.04 -15.38 6.71
CA GLU A 614 -3.88 -14.18 6.55
C GLU A 614 -4.17 -13.51 7.91
N THR A 615 -3.83 -14.14 9.04
CA THR A 615 -3.95 -13.54 10.38
C THR A 615 -2.62 -13.00 10.89
N LEU A 616 -1.52 -13.71 10.61
CA LEU A 616 -0.21 -13.40 11.16
C LEU A 616 0.70 -12.63 10.20
N ARG A 617 0.35 -12.48 8.91
CA ARG A 617 1.26 -11.89 7.91
C ARG A 617 0.60 -10.89 6.96
N ARG A 618 1.35 -9.87 6.56
CA ARG A 618 0.99 -8.90 5.53
C ARG A 618 2.23 -8.58 4.67
N PRO A 619 2.25 -8.94 3.36
CA PRO A 619 1.29 -9.81 2.67
C PRO A 619 1.29 -11.26 3.21
N ALA A 620 0.17 -11.98 3.02
CA ALA A 620 -0.03 -13.33 3.58
C ALA A 620 0.94 -14.37 3.00
N LEU A 621 1.37 -14.20 1.74
CA LEU A 621 2.41 -14.93 1.03
C LEU A 621 3.41 -13.93 0.42
N PRO A 622 4.65 -14.34 0.07
CA PRO A 622 5.52 -13.49 -0.73
C PRO A 622 4.89 -13.24 -2.11
N VAL A 623 4.90 -11.99 -2.55
CA VAL A 623 4.40 -11.56 -3.87
C VAL A 623 5.52 -11.44 -4.90
N GLU A 624 6.76 -11.58 -4.43
CA GLU A 624 7.95 -11.78 -5.24
C GLU A 624 8.75 -12.91 -4.58
N LEU A 625 9.05 -13.96 -5.34
CA LEU A 625 9.72 -15.17 -4.85
C LEU A 625 10.82 -15.55 -5.84
N ASN A 626 12.07 -15.56 -5.36
CA ASN A 626 13.26 -15.78 -6.19
C ASN A 626 13.31 -14.89 -7.46
N GLY A 627 12.92 -13.62 -7.32
CA GLY A 627 12.88 -12.64 -8.40
C GLY A 627 11.73 -12.81 -9.38
N VAL A 628 10.73 -13.66 -9.09
CA VAL A 628 9.54 -13.84 -9.90
C VAL A 628 8.33 -13.23 -9.20
N SER A 629 7.52 -12.46 -9.93
CA SER A 629 6.25 -11.92 -9.43
C SER A 629 5.13 -12.19 -10.43
N VAL A 630 3.90 -12.30 -9.94
CA VAL A 630 2.70 -12.50 -10.77
C VAL A 630 1.69 -11.42 -10.41
N SER A 631 1.05 -10.79 -11.40
CA SER A 631 -0.12 -9.96 -11.19
C SER A 631 -1.31 -10.41 -12.03
N VAL A 632 -2.51 -10.23 -11.49
CA VAL A 632 -3.79 -10.47 -12.16
C VAL A 632 -4.54 -9.14 -12.17
N ASN A 633 -4.76 -8.58 -13.36
CA ASN A 633 -5.31 -7.24 -13.56
C ASN A 633 -4.57 -6.13 -12.78
N GLY A 634 -3.27 -6.31 -12.51
CA GLY A 634 -2.45 -5.35 -11.79
C GLY A 634 -2.36 -5.58 -10.27
N ALA A 635 -3.19 -6.45 -9.70
CA ALA A 635 -3.07 -6.88 -8.30
C ALA A 635 -2.04 -8.01 -8.19
N ALA A 636 -1.09 -7.90 -7.26
CA ALA A 636 -0.05 -8.90 -7.07
C ALA A 636 -0.61 -10.17 -6.41
N ALA A 637 -0.25 -11.33 -6.97
CA ALA A 637 -0.62 -12.63 -6.44
C ALA A 637 0.40 -13.10 -5.39
N GLY A 638 -0.09 -13.77 -4.34
CA GLY A 638 0.77 -14.47 -3.38
C GLY A 638 1.32 -15.76 -3.98
N LEU A 639 2.61 -16.05 -3.78
CA LEU A 639 3.31 -17.18 -4.41
C LEU A 639 3.65 -18.27 -3.38
N TYR A 640 3.31 -19.52 -3.70
CA TYR A 640 3.74 -20.70 -2.95
C TYR A 640 4.99 -21.33 -3.51
N PHE A 641 5.11 -21.35 -4.84
CA PHE A 641 6.17 -22.06 -5.54
C PHE A 641 6.52 -21.35 -6.84
N VAL A 642 7.82 -21.33 -7.13
CA VAL A 642 8.39 -20.91 -8.41
C VAL A 642 9.38 -22.00 -8.83
N GLY A 643 9.13 -22.66 -9.95
CA GLY A 643 9.95 -23.73 -10.49
C GLY A 643 10.77 -23.31 -11.70
N ASN A 644 12.06 -23.60 -11.68
CA ASN A 644 12.96 -23.45 -12.81
C ASN A 644 12.73 -24.58 -13.84
N ILE A 645 12.91 -25.85 -13.43
CA ILE A 645 12.84 -26.98 -14.37
C ILE A 645 11.40 -27.29 -14.76
N SER A 646 10.49 -27.29 -13.77
CA SER A 646 9.05 -27.51 -14.00
C SER A 646 8.37 -26.36 -14.74
N ARG A 647 9.02 -25.18 -14.78
CA ARG A 647 8.50 -23.94 -15.37
C ARG A 647 7.07 -23.63 -14.88
N GLN A 648 6.86 -23.86 -13.59
CA GLN A 648 5.56 -23.76 -12.94
C GLN A 648 5.60 -22.70 -11.83
N ILE A 649 4.51 -21.97 -11.67
CA ILE A 649 4.26 -21.09 -10.53
C ILE A 649 2.95 -21.51 -9.89
N ASN A 650 2.97 -21.72 -8.57
CA ASN A 650 1.76 -21.90 -7.78
C ASN A 650 1.45 -20.56 -7.11
N PHE A 651 0.30 -19.99 -7.40
CA PHE A 651 -0.08 -18.65 -6.95
C PHE A 651 -1.52 -18.63 -6.43
N VAL A 652 -1.82 -17.67 -5.57
CA VAL A 652 -3.19 -17.41 -5.11
C VAL A 652 -3.74 -16.24 -5.90
N VAL A 653 -4.88 -16.43 -6.57
CA VAL A 653 -5.59 -15.37 -7.27
C VAL A 653 -5.91 -14.25 -6.26
N PRO A 654 -5.58 -12.97 -6.53
CA PRO A 654 -5.86 -11.89 -5.60
C PRO A 654 -7.36 -11.86 -5.20
N PRO A 655 -7.68 -11.77 -3.90
CA PRO A 655 -9.04 -12.03 -3.40
C PRO A 655 -10.07 -10.99 -3.80
N GLY A 656 -9.65 -9.77 -4.19
CA GLY A 656 -10.53 -8.72 -4.68
C GLY A 656 -10.72 -8.70 -6.21
N THR A 657 -10.21 -9.71 -6.93
CA THR A 657 -10.29 -9.73 -8.41
C THR A 657 -11.74 -9.87 -8.87
N PHE A 658 -12.19 -9.02 -9.81
CA PHE A 658 -13.55 -9.09 -10.36
C PHE A 658 -13.69 -10.21 -11.41
N PRO A 659 -14.86 -10.89 -11.51
CA PRO A 659 -15.15 -11.83 -12.59
C PRO A 659 -15.03 -11.21 -13.99
N GLY A 660 -14.49 -11.97 -14.94
CA GLY A 660 -14.21 -11.52 -16.30
C GLY A 660 -12.85 -12.01 -16.82
N VAL A 661 -12.53 -11.67 -18.08
CA VAL A 661 -11.20 -11.94 -18.64
C VAL A 661 -10.17 -11.01 -17.99
N ALA A 662 -9.24 -11.58 -17.26
CA ALA A 662 -8.15 -10.87 -16.61
C ALA A 662 -6.85 -10.98 -17.41
N THR A 663 -6.07 -9.90 -17.43
CA THR A 663 -4.69 -9.93 -17.88
C THR A 663 -3.82 -10.47 -16.76
N VAL A 664 -3.05 -11.51 -17.04
CA VAL A 664 -2.05 -12.05 -16.13
C VAL A 664 -0.67 -11.66 -16.64
N VAL A 665 0.16 -11.18 -15.72
CA VAL A 665 1.52 -10.78 -16.01
C VAL A 665 2.46 -11.54 -15.08
N VAL A 666 3.43 -12.23 -15.66
CA VAL A 666 4.55 -12.81 -14.93
C VAL A 666 5.78 -11.97 -15.22
N ASN A 667 6.40 -11.41 -14.20
CA ASN A 667 7.71 -10.79 -14.31
C ASN A 667 8.76 -11.71 -13.69
N SER A 668 9.92 -11.77 -14.32
CA SER A 668 11.10 -12.43 -13.82
C SER A 668 12.30 -11.50 -13.89
N ARG A 669 13.08 -11.42 -12.81
CA ARG A 669 14.39 -10.75 -12.79
C ARG A 669 15.48 -11.54 -13.51
N LEU A 670 15.20 -12.76 -13.95
CA LEU A 670 16.14 -13.54 -14.76
C LEU A 670 16.49 -12.75 -16.04
N ASN A 671 17.77 -12.79 -16.43
CA ASN A 671 18.32 -12.07 -17.59
C ASN A 671 18.07 -10.55 -17.57
N GLY A 672 18.00 -9.93 -16.38
CA GLY A 672 17.88 -8.48 -16.23
C GLY A 672 16.45 -7.93 -16.23
N GLY A 673 15.44 -8.78 -16.42
CA GLY A 673 14.03 -8.40 -16.37
C GLY A 673 13.27 -8.85 -17.61
N THR A 674 12.53 -9.95 -17.50
CA THR A 674 11.68 -10.53 -18.54
C THR A 674 10.22 -10.50 -18.13
N GLN A 675 9.32 -10.12 -19.03
CA GLN A 675 7.88 -10.11 -18.77
C GLN A 675 7.12 -11.01 -19.76
N LEU A 676 6.13 -11.74 -19.23
CA LEU A 676 5.23 -12.63 -19.95
C LEU A 676 3.79 -12.18 -19.68
N ARG A 677 2.92 -12.32 -20.69
CA ARG A 677 1.50 -11.94 -20.59
C ARG A 677 0.62 -13.09 -21.03
N GLY A 678 -0.54 -13.22 -20.38
CA GLY A 678 -1.57 -14.18 -20.73
C GLY A 678 -2.94 -13.67 -20.32
N LEU A 679 -3.98 -14.37 -20.78
CA LEU A 679 -5.36 -14.11 -20.40
C LEU A 679 -5.87 -15.24 -19.53
N LEU A 680 -6.60 -14.90 -18.47
CA LEU A 680 -7.20 -15.85 -17.54
C LEU A 680 -8.66 -15.47 -17.32
N GLN A 681 -9.58 -16.43 -17.46
CA GLN A 681 -10.97 -16.21 -17.10
C GLN A 681 -11.11 -16.26 -15.57
N ILE A 682 -11.65 -15.20 -14.98
CA ILE A 682 -12.05 -15.15 -13.58
C ILE A 682 -13.55 -15.40 -13.49
N VAL A 683 -13.96 -16.31 -12.60
CA VAL A 683 -15.36 -16.67 -12.35
C VAL A 683 -15.75 -16.42 -10.89
N PRO A 684 -17.05 -16.28 -10.56
CA PRO A 684 -17.46 -15.96 -9.18
C PRO A 684 -17.13 -17.01 -8.12
N ALA A 685 -17.04 -18.29 -8.53
CA ALA A 685 -16.63 -19.43 -7.73
C ALA A 685 -16.25 -20.58 -8.67
N GLN A 686 -15.22 -21.35 -8.32
CA GLN A 686 -14.80 -22.56 -9.04
C GLN A 686 -14.23 -23.53 -8.00
N PRO A 687 -15.08 -24.33 -7.32
CA PRO A 687 -14.57 -25.27 -6.34
C PRO A 687 -13.55 -26.21 -6.98
N ASP A 688 -12.50 -26.60 -6.26
CA ASP A 688 -11.60 -27.68 -6.65
C ASP A 688 -11.06 -28.42 -5.41
N LEU A 689 -11.19 -29.74 -5.37
CA LEU A 689 -10.87 -30.56 -4.19
C LEU A 689 -9.42 -31.05 -4.22
N PHE A 690 -8.75 -30.93 -3.08
CA PHE A 690 -7.48 -31.61 -2.88
C PHE A 690 -7.71 -33.13 -2.74
N SER A 691 -6.77 -33.92 -3.25
CA SER A 691 -6.84 -35.38 -3.17
C SER A 691 -5.46 -36.01 -3.10
N VAL A 692 -5.36 -37.16 -2.45
CA VAL A 692 -4.13 -37.97 -2.37
C VAL A 692 -4.45 -39.38 -2.81
N GLY A 693 -3.79 -39.89 -3.86
CA GLY A 693 -4.05 -41.23 -4.38
C GLY A 693 -5.50 -41.48 -4.83
N GLY A 694 -6.19 -40.44 -5.32
CA GLY A 694 -7.60 -40.51 -5.74
C GLY A 694 -8.62 -40.42 -4.59
N ARG A 695 -8.16 -40.25 -3.34
CA ARG A 695 -8.99 -40.07 -2.14
C ARG A 695 -9.16 -38.59 -1.83
N ALA A 696 -10.38 -38.16 -1.52
CA ALA A 696 -10.64 -36.75 -1.22
C ALA A 696 -9.95 -36.34 0.08
N ALA A 697 -9.42 -35.12 0.15
CA ALA A 697 -8.87 -34.56 1.38
C ALA A 697 -10.00 -34.19 2.35
N ILE A 698 -10.51 -35.21 3.05
CA ILE A 698 -11.65 -35.10 3.99
C ILE A 698 -11.26 -35.71 5.33
N VAL A 699 -11.73 -35.09 6.41
CA VAL A 699 -11.55 -35.59 7.79
C VAL A 699 -12.82 -35.41 8.60
N ASN A 700 -13.07 -36.32 9.54
CA ASN A 700 -14.15 -36.18 10.50
C ASN A 700 -13.79 -35.13 11.56
N VAL A 701 -14.66 -34.14 11.73
CA VAL A 701 -14.52 -33.02 12.68
C VAL A 701 -15.67 -32.95 13.69
N THR A 702 -16.45 -34.02 13.83
CA THR A 702 -17.53 -34.13 14.82
C THR A 702 -17.02 -33.85 16.23
N ASN A 703 -15.84 -34.37 16.55
CA ASN A 703 -15.04 -33.93 17.67
C ASN A 703 -13.80 -33.20 17.14
N PRO A 704 -13.74 -31.86 17.21
CA PRO A 704 -12.60 -31.09 16.73
C PRO A 704 -11.26 -31.46 17.41
N ALA A 705 -11.29 -32.02 18.62
CA ALA A 705 -10.10 -32.46 19.34
C ALA A 705 -9.62 -33.87 18.93
N ALA A 706 -10.45 -34.65 18.22
CA ALA A 706 -10.15 -36.02 17.80
C ALA A 706 -10.52 -36.24 16.33
N ARG A 707 -9.76 -35.59 15.44
CA ARG A 707 -9.97 -35.67 13.99
C ARG A 707 -9.58 -37.06 13.47
N THR A 708 -10.47 -37.71 12.72
CA THR A 708 -10.24 -39.05 12.18
C THR A 708 -10.37 -39.07 10.66
N GLY A 709 -9.61 -39.94 10.00
CA GLY A 709 -9.69 -40.19 8.56
C GLY A 709 -10.69 -41.30 8.23
N GLU A 710 -10.79 -41.62 6.94
CA GLU A 710 -11.61 -42.72 6.44
C GLU A 710 -11.21 -44.10 7.01
N PRO A 711 -12.14 -45.07 7.08
CA PRO A 711 -13.55 -44.98 6.68
C PRO A 711 -14.40 -44.19 7.69
N PHE A 712 -15.34 -43.39 7.18
CA PHE A 712 -16.23 -42.57 8.01
C PHE A 712 -17.51 -43.33 8.37
N THR A 713 -18.02 -43.15 9.58
CA THR A 713 -19.35 -43.62 9.98
C THR A 713 -20.37 -42.49 9.82
N VAL A 714 -21.67 -42.80 9.71
CA VAL A 714 -22.72 -41.75 9.61
C VAL A 714 -23.00 -41.05 10.93
N THR A 715 -22.59 -41.66 12.05
CA THR A 715 -22.60 -41.05 13.38
C THR A 715 -21.24 -41.24 14.06
N SER A 716 -20.84 -40.26 14.87
CA SER A 716 -19.62 -40.33 15.67
C SER A 716 -19.77 -39.51 16.95
N MET A 717 -18.91 -39.77 17.94
CA MET A 717 -18.93 -39.02 19.19
C MET A 717 -18.48 -37.57 18.97
N ASP A 718 -19.23 -36.62 19.54
CA ASP A 718 -18.84 -35.22 19.62
C ASP A 718 -17.85 -34.96 20.77
N GLY A 719 -17.45 -33.71 20.96
CA GLY A 719 -16.55 -33.30 22.05
C GLY A 719 -17.10 -33.56 23.47
N SER A 720 -18.40 -33.81 23.62
CA SER A 720 -19.03 -34.17 24.89
C SER A 720 -19.14 -35.68 25.12
N GLY A 721 -18.80 -36.50 24.12
CA GLY A 721 -18.95 -37.95 24.13
C GLY A 721 -20.34 -38.44 23.67
N MET A 722 -21.23 -37.55 23.23
CA MET A 722 -22.52 -37.93 22.67
C MET A 722 -22.39 -38.37 21.21
N THR A 723 -23.08 -39.44 20.84
CA THR A 723 -23.14 -39.89 19.44
C THR A 723 -24.10 -39.01 18.65
N VAL A 724 -23.57 -38.29 17.66
CA VAL A 724 -24.32 -37.35 16.80
C VAL A 724 -24.04 -37.64 15.32
N PRO A 725 -24.81 -37.08 14.37
CA PRO A 725 -24.48 -37.18 12.95
C PRO A 725 -23.06 -36.70 12.67
N THR A 726 -22.30 -37.48 11.92
CA THR A 726 -20.89 -37.18 11.64
C THR A 726 -20.77 -35.92 10.78
N VAL A 727 -19.93 -34.99 11.23
CA VAL A 727 -19.55 -33.78 10.48
C VAL A 727 -18.21 -34.04 9.81
N LEU A 728 -18.18 -33.95 8.48
CA LEU A 728 -16.96 -34.05 7.68
C LEU A 728 -16.50 -32.67 7.24
N GLU A 729 -15.19 -32.44 7.28
CA GLU A 729 -14.52 -31.26 6.76
C GLU A 729 -13.84 -31.61 5.42
N ILE A 730 -14.24 -30.93 4.35
CA ILE A 730 -13.59 -30.98 3.04
C ILE A 730 -12.56 -29.87 2.95
N THR A 731 -11.35 -30.23 2.55
CA THR A 731 -10.31 -29.27 2.17
C THR A 731 -10.31 -29.07 0.66
N LEU A 732 -10.51 -27.83 0.22
CA LEU A 732 -10.69 -27.47 -1.19
C LEU A 732 -10.16 -26.04 -1.47
N THR A 733 -10.35 -25.54 -2.68
CA THR A 733 -10.10 -24.15 -3.07
C THR A 733 -11.24 -23.62 -3.93
N GLY A 734 -11.28 -22.30 -4.14
CA GLY A 734 -12.16 -21.62 -5.10
C GLY A 734 -13.61 -21.42 -4.64
N VAL A 735 -13.85 -21.51 -3.33
CA VAL A 735 -15.15 -21.21 -2.70
C VAL A 735 -15.08 -20.01 -1.75
N ARG A 736 -14.10 -19.13 -1.95
CA ARG A 736 -13.95 -17.93 -1.13
C ARG A 736 -15.17 -17.01 -1.23
N GLY A 737 -15.63 -16.56 -0.06
CA GLY A 737 -16.82 -15.71 0.07
C GLY A 737 -18.14 -16.43 -0.26
N VAL A 738 -18.14 -17.74 -0.51
CA VAL A 738 -19.36 -18.55 -0.73
C VAL A 738 -20.04 -18.83 0.60
N THR A 739 -21.38 -18.79 0.59
CA THR A 739 -22.22 -19.04 1.77
C THR A 739 -22.74 -20.49 1.77
N PRO A 740 -23.11 -21.05 2.94
CA PRO A 740 -23.66 -22.41 3.02
C PRO A 740 -24.86 -22.67 2.10
N ALA A 741 -25.72 -21.66 1.87
CA ALA A 741 -26.90 -21.78 1.02
C ALA A 741 -26.57 -21.91 -0.48
N GLU A 742 -25.39 -21.46 -0.90
CA GLU A 742 -24.92 -21.55 -2.29
C GLU A 742 -24.24 -22.90 -2.59
N VAL A 743 -24.02 -23.75 -1.58
CA VAL A 743 -23.25 -25.01 -1.70
C VAL A 743 -24.15 -26.24 -1.73
N ARG A 744 -23.83 -27.15 -2.65
CA ARG A 744 -24.30 -28.54 -2.65
C ARG A 744 -23.10 -29.48 -2.65
N VAL A 745 -23.05 -30.40 -1.69
CA VAL A 745 -22.09 -31.51 -1.67
C VAL A 745 -22.81 -32.78 -2.10
N THR A 746 -22.41 -33.36 -3.22
CA THR A 746 -22.95 -34.65 -3.71
C THR A 746 -21.97 -35.76 -3.32
N VAL A 747 -22.44 -36.73 -2.53
CA VAL A 747 -21.68 -37.92 -2.15
C VAL A 747 -22.35 -39.14 -2.77
N GLY A 748 -21.69 -39.80 -3.72
CA GLY A 748 -22.31 -40.83 -4.55
C GLY A 748 -23.44 -40.24 -5.38
N THR A 749 -24.68 -40.54 -4.99
CA THR A 749 -25.91 -40.00 -5.59
C THR A 749 -26.72 -39.16 -4.61
N THR A 750 -26.22 -38.94 -3.39
CA THR A 750 -26.92 -38.19 -2.34
C THR A 750 -26.45 -36.74 -2.34
N ASP A 751 -27.39 -35.82 -2.56
CA ASP A 751 -27.15 -34.39 -2.43
C ASP A 751 -27.33 -33.93 -0.99
N ILE A 752 -26.37 -33.15 -0.51
CA ILE A 752 -26.33 -32.56 0.83
C ILE A 752 -26.36 -31.04 0.65
N THR A 753 -27.42 -30.41 1.17
CA THR A 753 -27.74 -28.98 0.99
C THR A 753 -28.35 -28.39 2.26
N GLY A 754 -28.60 -27.07 2.26
CA GLY A 754 -29.28 -26.37 3.35
C GLY A 754 -28.53 -26.49 4.66
N ASP A 755 -29.24 -26.70 5.77
CA ASP A 755 -28.67 -26.78 7.12
C ASP A 755 -27.68 -27.95 7.33
N SER A 756 -27.61 -28.88 6.37
CA SER A 756 -26.59 -29.94 6.40
C SER A 756 -25.22 -29.44 5.95
N ILE A 757 -25.13 -28.29 5.28
CA ILE A 757 -23.88 -27.54 5.08
C ILE A 757 -23.68 -26.66 6.31
N VAL A 758 -22.76 -27.08 7.18
CA VAL A 758 -22.57 -26.49 8.51
C VAL A 758 -21.69 -25.25 8.46
N LEU A 759 -20.68 -25.24 7.58
CA LEU A 759 -19.69 -24.18 7.51
C LEU A 759 -19.12 -24.08 6.10
N VAL A 760 -18.89 -22.86 5.63
CA VAL A 760 -18.08 -22.54 4.47
C VAL A 760 -17.19 -21.36 4.85
N ARG A 761 -15.87 -21.51 4.77
CA ARG A 761 -14.93 -20.43 5.12
C ARG A 761 -13.55 -20.62 4.46
N PRO A 762 -12.75 -19.55 4.30
CA PRO A 762 -11.34 -19.70 3.97
C PRO A 762 -10.55 -20.35 5.12
N ASN A 763 -9.45 -21.03 4.78
CA ASN A 763 -8.43 -21.42 5.74
C ASN A 763 -7.40 -20.28 5.87
N LEU A 764 -7.49 -19.52 6.96
CA LEU A 764 -6.65 -18.33 7.14
C LEU A 764 -5.15 -18.66 7.34
N GLU A 765 -4.79 -19.89 7.70
CA GLU A 765 -3.40 -20.33 7.84
C GLU A 765 -2.84 -20.95 6.55
N MET A 766 -3.66 -21.03 5.50
CA MET A 766 -3.27 -21.53 4.18
C MET A 766 -3.95 -20.68 3.10
N PRO A 767 -3.40 -19.48 2.78
CA PRO A 767 -3.99 -18.62 1.75
C PRO A 767 -4.27 -19.38 0.45
N GLY A 768 -5.43 -19.16 -0.17
CA GLY A 768 -5.83 -19.95 -1.34
C GLY A 768 -6.53 -21.27 -1.03
N TRP A 769 -6.63 -21.68 0.25
CA TRP A 769 -7.35 -22.86 0.66
C TRP A 769 -8.65 -22.45 1.36
N ASP A 770 -9.67 -23.27 1.19
CA ASP A 770 -11.00 -23.11 1.76
C ASP A 770 -11.46 -24.42 2.43
N ILE A 771 -12.49 -24.30 3.25
CA ILE A 771 -13.02 -25.37 4.08
C ILE A 771 -14.56 -25.40 3.95
N ILE A 772 -15.11 -26.61 3.77
CA ILE A 772 -16.55 -26.87 3.87
C ILE A 772 -16.80 -27.96 4.91
N ASN A 773 -17.66 -27.69 5.89
CA ASN A 773 -18.16 -28.72 6.81
C ASN A 773 -19.58 -29.12 6.44
N PHE A 774 -19.85 -30.42 6.42
CA PHE A 774 -21.19 -30.95 6.13
C PHE A 774 -21.52 -32.17 6.99
N ARG A 775 -22.81 -32.36 7.28
CA ARG A 775 -23.33 -33.52 8.04
C ARG A 775 -23.58 -34.69 7.10
N LEU A 776 -23.10 -35.87 7.45
CA LEU A 776 -23.40 -37.11 6.74
C LEU A 776 -24.85 -37.56 7.03
N PRO A 777 -25.69 -37.74 6.00
CA PRO A 777 -27.00 -38.35 6.15
C PRO A 777 -26.89 -39.84 6.46
N ALA A 778 -27.83 -40.37 7.26
CA ALA A 778 -27.90 -41.79 7.59
C ALA A 778 -28.08 -42.69 6.34
N SER A 779 -28.64 -42.15 5.25
CA SER A 779 -28.83 -42.88 3.98
C SER A 779 -27.54 -43.30 3.30
N LEU A 780 -26.39 -42.74 3.69
CA LEU A 780 -25.09 -43.07 3.12
C LEU A 780 -24.36 -44.21 3.87
N ALA A 781 -24.93 -44.78 4.93
CA ALA A 781 -24.30 -45.87 5.67
C ALA A 781 -23.96 -47.05 4.74
N ASN A 782 -22.79 -47.67 4.96
CA ASN A 782 -22.28 -48.78 4.12
C ASN A 782 -22.10 -48.43 2.64
N SER A 783 -21.65 -47.21 2.33
CA SER A 783 -21.34 -46.76 0.96
C SER A 783 -19.82 -46.74 0.71
N PRO A 784 -19.20 -47.84 0.25
CA PRO A 784 -17.78 -47.88 -0.04
C PRO A 784 -17.45 -47.12 -1.35
N ASN A 785 -16.34 -46.38 -1.36
CA ASN A 785 -15.74 -45.77 -2.55
C ASN A 785 -16.72 -44.91 -3.37
N VAL A 786 -17.43 -44.00 -2.70
CA VAL A 786 -18.36 -43.07 -3.35
C VAL A 786 -17.67 -41.77 -3.77
N PRO A 787 -17.96 -41.24 -4.98
CA PRO A 787 -17.41 -39.97 -5.44
C PRO A 787 -17.93 -38.78 -4.64
N VAL A 788 -17.10 -37.76 -4.47
CA VAL A 788 -17.50 -36.48 -3.85
C VAL A 788 -17.38 -35.34 -4.85
N VAL A 789 -18.47 -34.62 -5.06
CA VAL A 789 -18.52 -33.43 -5.92
C VAL A 789 -19.08 -32.25 -5.13
N VAL A 790 -18.43 -31.10 -5.24
CA VAL A 790 -18.93 -29.84 -4.67
C VAL A 790 -19.45 -29.00 -5.81
N THR A 791 -20.70 -28.55 -5.73
CA THR A 791 -21.32 -27.61 -6.67
C THR A 791 -21.63 -26.31 -5.95
N VAL A 792 -21.28 -25.18 -6.55
CA VAL A 792 -21.63 -23.84 -6.09
C VAL A 792 -22.60 -23.21 -7.07
N THR A 793 -23.70 -22.64 -6.55
CA THR A 793 -24.66 -21.86 -7.33
C THR A 793 -24.71 -20.43 -6.80
N ARG A 794 -24.17 -19.48 -7.56
CA ARG A 794 -24.12 -18.06 -7.21
C ARG A 794 -24.80 -17.23 -8.29
N GLY A 795 -25.95 -16.66 -7.97
CA GLY A 795 -26.81 -16.00 -8.96
C GLY A 795 -27.20 -16.98 -10.07
N THR A 796 -26.87 -16.65 -11.32
CA THR A 796 -27.09 -17.53 -12.48
C THR A 796 -25.91 -18.46 -12.79
N SER A 797 -24.78 -18.30 -12.09
CA SER A 797 -23.57 -19.10 -12.32
C SER A 797 -23.61 -20.39 -11.50
N VAL A 798 -23.38 -21.52 -12.16
CA VAL A 798 -23.23 -22.84 -11.53
C VAL A 798 -21.86 -23.38 -11.90
N SER A 799 -21.05 -23.71 -10.90
CA SER A 799 -19.74 -24.34 -11.09
C SER A 799 -19.63 -25.57 -10.20
N SER A 800 -18.94 -26.60 -10.69
CA SER A 800 -18.70 -27.83 -9.93
C SER A 800 -17.23 -28.18 -9.90
N SER A 801 -16.84 -28.94 -8.89
CA SER A 801 -15.43 -29.24 -8.66
C SER A 801 -14.78 -30.17 -9.64
N ARG A 802 -15.59 -31.00 -10.30
CA ARG A 802 -15.25 -31.83 -11.46
C ARG A 802 -16.45 -32.66 -11.90
N PRO A 803 -16.39 -33.27 -13.10
CA PRO A 803 -17.31 -34.32 -13.49
C PRO A 803 -17.26 -35.51 -12.50
N ALA A 804 -18.41 -36.12 -12.23
CA ALA A 804 -18.52 -37.23 -11.27
C ALA A 804 -17.59 -38.42 -11.57
N ALA A 805 -17.29 -38.68 -12.86
CA ALA A 805 -16.37 -39.75 -13.27
C ALA A 805 -14.91 -39.53 -12.86
N MET A 806 -14.53 -38.29 -12.54
CA MET A 806 -13.17 -37.90 -12.11
C MET A 806 -13.16 -37.42 -10.64
N ALA A 807 -14.30 -37.54 -9.95
CA ALA A 807 -14.46 -37.17 -8.55
C ALA A 807 -13.56 -38.03 -7.65
N PRO A 808 -12.86 -37.42 -6.67
CA PRO A 808 -12.14 -38.20 -5.69
C PRO A 808 -13.14 -38.98 -4.82
N LEU A 809 -12.70 -40.13 -4.34
CA LEU A 809 -13.56 -41.08 -3.62
C LEU A 809 -13.42 -40.92 -2.10
N ILE A 810 -14.46 -41.29 -1.37
CA ILE A 810 -14.43 -41.57 0.07
C ILE A 810 -15.13 -42.89 0.41
N THR A 811 -14.83 -43.42 1.58
CA THR A 811 -15.40 -44.67 2.11
C THR A 811 -16.27 -44.35 3.31
N ILE A 812 -17.55 -44.71 3.24
CA ILE A 812 -18.48 -44.65 4.37
C ILE A 812 -18.72 -46.07 4.86
N GLY A 813 -18.25 -46.34 6.07
CA GLY A 813 -18.36 -47.61 6.77
C GLY A 813 -19.75 -47.87 7.36
N PRO A 814 -19.89 -49.00 8.07
CA PRO A 814 -21.13 -49.40 8.75
C PRO A 814 -21.59 -48.44 9.85
#